data_AF-A0A9E6PV34-F1
#
_entry.id   AF-A0A9E6PV34-F1
#
_cell.length_a   1.000
_cell.length_b   1.000
_cell.length_c   1.000
_cell.angle_alpha   90.00
_cell.angle_beta   90.00
_cell.angle_gamma   90.00
#
_symmetry.space_group_name_H-M   'P 1'
#
loop_
_entity.id
_entity.type
_entity.pdbx_description
1 polymer ?
#
loop_
_entity_poly.entity_id
_entity_poly.type
_entity_poly.pdbx_seq_one_letter_code
_entity_poly.pdbx_strand_id
1 'polypeptide(L)'
;MNDLQTSPVLESTFALDQLTHIANDMDEHQFALLFKPIFGSDISESIYLDIWQALRDGTFQGPAYTVAEQSEAFRSARYDHENDTLLVTRDVIELALNQPNTSPGLLLALIGGFGQYLADYIHTKRFAKDETDLPELEVEDTKEAGSKYASLMAFLDSSPTDGTEFAHYTQNDLPAPLVLDLSDAPDLKEILPKPPLQFSVGDGGHETIEHVLKEVGFDDQEIKSIYFGNWLRDHSQLVDPKLVRREDEPRNFPNQFSRKALTEIVDILAAKAFRSQLNDDEKQDDFRVSPEILGVYKASEHIDNPTNHDESPVDPTEIDPDFEEPVLPGTERTGVYYTSSMKVYIEKPIVQMRAKIWEAAREGKTAAGMRAFGEALHILEDYFAHSNFVELSLHKQGRTQVLPWTTKAKCEHGLPVVTGLFSGTDILGSLAEPLGKALFPDKYPDFKEIAPGYRSPSEKILLILLGELESPMWLDAFNKLLALRDRFADNPLFRFVRRVAWTLLLPLNLIRYYGRDLFQKLFQWLGDRVGKEQARWDRNPNIDADVDATHSQLSKDHDSHPLFELATDMARHAVKQVGKEMFKFWNGEIEYPPVQLAHDFICHPFDSCWQDKLVVEWLKEHEKELESVSAFDSLKKISATQIDVFLKRLKALDINSTHRA
;
A
#
# COMPACT_ATOMS: atom_id res chain seq x y z
N MET A 1 9.00 74.09 -7.80
CA MET A 1 7.72 73.38 -7.70
C MET A 1 8.05 72.07 -7.01
N ASN A 2 7.65 71.92 -5.75
CA ASN A 2 7.67 70.63 -5.08
C ASN A 2 6.49 69.85 -5.65
N ASP A 3 6.74 68.88 -6.51
CA ASP A 3 5.72 67.88 -6.84
C ASP A 3 5.43 67.12 -5.55
N LEU A 4 4.20 67.25 -5.05
CA LEU A 4 3.64 66.38 -4.03
C LEU A 4 3.48 65.01 -4.69
N GLN A 5 4.53 64.18 -4.64
CA GLN A 5 4.43 62.77 -4.98
C GLN A 5 3.49 62.12 -3.97
N THR A 6 2.26 61.84 -4.40
CA THR A 6 1.31 61.04 -3.62
C THR A 6 1.88 59.64 -3.47
N SER A 7 1.89 59.09 -2.25
CA SER A 7 2.28 57.71 -2.01
C SER A 7 1.44 56.77 -2.88
N PRO A 8 2.05 55.78 -3.56
CA PRO A 8 1.29 54.87 -4.38
C PRO A 8 0.35 54.01 -3.53
N VAL A 9 -0.80 53.68 -4.10
CA VAL A 9 -1.84 52.88 -3.45
C VAL A 9 -2.11 51.66 -4.31
N LEU A 10 -2.24 50.50 -3.66
CA LEU A 10 -2.71 49.27 -4.29
C LEU A 10 -4.03 48.89 -3.63
N GLU A 11 -5.04 48.57 -4.44
CA GLU A 11 -6.34 48.10 -3.96
C GLU A 11 -6.70 46.78 -4.65
N SER A 12 -7.14 45.79 -3.86
CA SER A 12 -7.61 44.51 -4.39
C SER A 12 -8.61 43.89 -3.42
N THR A 13 -9.72 43.38 -3.95
CA THR A 13 -10.68 42.53 -3.21
C THR A 13 -10.60 41.07 -3.64
N PHE A 14 -9.78 40.77 -4.66
CA PHE A 14 -9.82 39.52 -5.39
C PHE A 14 -9.68 38.28 -4.49
N ALA A 15 -8.70 38.25 -3.58
CA ALA A 15 -8.47 37.08 -2.72
C ALA A 15 -9.61 36.83 -1.73
N LEU A 16 -10.26 37.89 -1.24
CA LEU A 16 -11.43 37.82 -0.38
C LEU A 16 -12.66 37.37 -1.16
N ASP A 17 -12.89 37.95 -2.35
CA ASP A 17 -14.01 37.59 -3.24
C ASP A 17 -13.90 36.12 -3.68
N GLN A 18 -12.69 35.67 -4.03
CA GLN A 18 -12.39 34.28 -4.37
C GLN A 18 -12.72 33.32 -3.22
N LEU A 19 -12.26 33.61 -2.00
CA LEU A 19 -12.58 32.78 -0.84
C LEU A 19 -14.08 32.77 -0.53
N THR A 20 -14.74 33.91 -0.68
CA THR A 20 -16.20 34.05 -0.47
C THR A 20 -16.99 33.24 -1.48
N HIS A 21 -16.57 33.23 -2.76
CA HIS A 21 -17.17 32.40 -3.80
C HIS A 21 -17.05 30.91 -3.45
N ILE A 22 -15.85 30.46 -3.08
CA ILE A 22 -15.59 29.08 -2.66
C ILE A 22 -16.44 28.70 -1.44
N ALA A 23 -16.57 29.59 -0.45
CA ALA A 23 -17.39 29.36 0.73
C ALA A 23 -18.89 29.23 0.40
N ASN A 24 -19.38 29.94 -0.61
CA ASN A 24 -20.79 29.85 -1.05
C ASN A 24 -21.09 28.56 -1.84
N ASP A 25 -20.08 27.99 -2.49
CA ASP A 25 -20.20 26.75 -3.28
C ASP A 25 -20.00 25.46 -2.46
N MET A 26 -19.67 25.58 -1.18
CA MET A 26 -19.37 24.47 -0.29
C MET A 26 -20.20 24.49 0.99
N ASP A 27 -20.54 23.31 1.51
CA ASP A 27 -21.07 23.19 2.86
C ASP A 27 -19.98 23.42 3.92
N GLU A 28 -20.41 23.65 5.16
CA GLU A 28 -19.53 24.02 6.27
C GLU A 28 -18.46 22.95 6.59
N HIS A 29 -18.80 21.67 6.38
CA HIS A 29 -17.89 20.55 6.60
C HIS A 29 -16.87 20.47 5.47
N GLN A 30 -17.31 20.61 4.22
CA GLN A 30 -16.44 20.67 3.05
C GLN A 30 -15.42 21.81 3.16
N PHE A 31 -15.87 22.99 3.60
CA PHE A 31 -14.99 24.14 3.81
C PHE A 31 -13.92 23.84 4.86
N ALA A 32 -14.33 23.37 6.05
CA ALA A 32 -13.37 23.01 7.10
C ALA A 32 -12.40 21.91 6.65
N LEU A 33 -12.89 20.88 5.95
CA LEU A 33 -12.09 19.78 5.43
C LEU A 33 -11.01 20.23 4.46
N LEU A 34 -11.30 21.24 3.65
CA LEU A 34 -10.42 21.72 2.60
C LEU A 34 -9.26 22.56 3.12
N PHE A 35 -9.47 23.32 4.21
CA PHE A 35 -8.49 24.26 4.75
C PHE A 35 -7.66 23.71 5.92
N LYS A 36 -8.11 22.64 6.60
CA LYS A 36 -7.32 21.95 7.64
C LYS A 36 -5.92 21.49 7.19
N PRO A 37 -5.70 20.96 5.96
CA PRO A 37 -4.36 20.61 5.47
C PRO A 37 -3.40 21.78 5.30
N ILE A 38 -3.92 23.01 5.22
CA ILE A 38 -3.13 24.23 5.05
C ILE A 38 -2.77 24.81 6.42
N PHE A 39 -3.77 24.98 7.29
CA PHE A 39 -3.60 25.76 8.51
C PHE A 39 -3.38 24.91 9.77
N GLY A 40 -3.74 23.62 9.75
CA GLY A 40 -3.57 22.71 10.88
C GLY A 40 -4.83 21.93 11.24
N SER A 41 -4.67 20.67 11.63
CA SER A 41 -5.80 19.81 12.06
C SER A 41 -6.09 19.84 13.55
N ASP A 42 -5.14 20.33 14.33
CA ASP A 42 -5.26 20.59 15.77
C ASP A 42 -6.16 21.81 16.06
N ILE A 43 -6.46 22.62 15.04
CA ILE A 43 -7.37 23.76 15.13
C ILE A 43 -8.80 23.26 15.28
N SER A 44 -9.50 23.78 16.29
CA SER A 44 -10.93 23.52 16.51
C SER A 44 -11.76 23.79 15.25
N GLU A 45 -12.59 22.82 14.87
CA GLU A 45 -13.49 22.93 13.71
C GLU A 45 -14.37 24.18 13.77
N SER A 46 -14.78 24.58 14.96
CA SER A 46 -15.56 25.80 15.18
C SER A 46 -14.91 27.07 14.63
N ILE A 47 -13.57 27.16 14.58
CA ILE A 47 -12.87 28.32 14.01
C ILE A 47 -13.06 28.39 12.49
N TYR A 48 -13.03 27.26 11.80
CA TYR A 48 -13.29 27.21 10.35
C TYR A 48 -14.76 27.51 10.03
N LEU A 49 -15.68 27.03 10.87
CA LEU A 49 -17.11 27.33 10.75
C LEU A 49 -17.39 28.82 10.95
N ASP A 50 -16.74 29.46 11.94
CA ASP A 50 -16.86 30.91 12.18
C ASP A 50 -16.40 31.72 10.95
N ILE A 51 -15.29 31.32 10.31
CA ILE A 51 -14.80 31.95 9.07
C ILE A 51 -15.77 31.73 7.92
N TRP A 52 -16.21 30.48 7.69
CA TRP A 52 -17.16 30.13 6.63
C TRP A 52 -18.46 30.93 6.76
N GLN A 53 -19.01 31.02 7.97
CA GLN A 53 -20.23 31.78 8.23
C GLN A 53 -20.00 33.28 8.02
N ALA A 54 -18.90 33.83 8.54
CA ALA A 54 -18.58 35.25 8.39
C ALA A 54 -18.42 35.68 6.91
N LEU A 55 -17.84 34.81 6.07
CA LEU A 55 -17.73 35.04 4.62
C LEU A 55 -19.12 35.09 3.95
N ARG A 56 -20.00 34.14 4.28
CA ARG A 56 -21.36 34.07 3.72
C ARG A 56 -22.26 35.21 4.18
N ASP A 57 -22.07 35.66 5.41
CA ASP A 57 -22.78 36.81 6.00
C ASP A 57 -22.18 38.16 5.53
N GLY A 58 -21.06 38.16 4.80
CA GLY A 58 -20.37 39.37 4.34
C GLY A 58 -19.74 40.19 5.47
N THR A 59 -19.47 39.57 6.61
CA THR A 59 -18.89 40.22 7.80
C THR A 59 -17.38 40.02 7.90
N PHE A 60 -16.82 39.05 7.16
CA PHE A 60 -15.38 38.82 7.08
C PHE A 60 -14.67 39.97 6.34
N GLN A 61 -13.56 40.46 6.88
CA GLN A 61 -12.77 41.55 6.30
C GLN A 61 -11.40 41.02 5.86
N GLY A 62 -10.88 41.54 4.75
CA GLY A 62 -9.50 41.28 4.32
C GLY A 62 -8.52 42.31 4.88
N PRO A 63 -7.20 42.05 4.79
CA PRO A 63 -6.18 43.01 5.18
C PRO A 63 -6.13 44.19 4.21
N ALA A 64 -5.70 45.36 4.70
CA ALA A 64 -5.39 46.49 3.83
C ALA A 64 -4.08 46.26 3.08
N TYR A 65 -3.85 46.94 1.95
CA TYR A 65 -2.64 46.78 1.13
C TYR A 65 -1.71 47.99 1.28
N THR A 66 -0.41 47.72 1.36
CA THR A 66 0.62 48.76 1.39
C THR A 66 1.70 48.47 0.35
N VAL A 67 2.03 49.48 -0.45
CA VAL A 67 3.10 49.40 -1.44
C VAL A 67 4.44 49.65 -0.75
N ALA A 68 5.27 48.62 -0.70
CA ALA A 68 6.62 48.70 -0.13
C ALA A 68 7.64 49.06 -1.22
N GLU A 69 8.60 49.91 -0.86
CA GLU A 69 9.83 50.07 -1.64
C GLU A 69 10.65 48.78 -1.57
N GLN A 70 11.55 48.58 -2.54
CA GLN A 70 12.36 47.38 -2.68
C GLN A 70 13.00 46.95 -1.33
N SER A 71 12.73 45.72 -0.90
CA SER A 71 13.17 45.17 0.38
C SER A 71 13.93 43.85 0.18
N GLU A 72 15.05 43.68 0.87
CA GLU A 72 15.78 42.40 0.89
C GLU A 72 15.04 41.29 1.66
N ALA A 73 14.01 41.64 2.45
CA ALA A 73 13.32 40.72 3.36
C ALA A 73 12.25 39.84 2.68
N PHE A 74 11.62 40.29 1.59
CA PHE A 74 10.64 39.51 0.82
C PHE A 74 10.57 39.99 -0.64
N ARG A 75 10.32 39.07 -1.58
CA ARG A 75 10.46 39.34 -3.02
C ARG A 75 9.22 39.88 -3.72
N SER A 76 8.02 39.57 -3.22
CA SER A 76 6.77 39.89 -3.94
C SER A 76 5.69 40.42 -3.01
N ALA A 77 5.06 39.54 -2.22
CA ALA A 77 4.03 39.93 -1.26
C ALA A 77 4.14 39.14 0.06
N ARG A 78 3.74 39.78 1.16
CA ARG A 78 3.79 39.24 2.53
C ARG A 78 2.72 39.90 3.38
N TYR A 79 2.09 39.16 4.29
CA TYR A 79 1.28 39.77 5.34
C TYR A 79 2.15 40.20 6.53
N ASP A 80 1.91 41.41 7.02
CA ASP A 80 2.63 42.02 8.13
C ASP A 80 1.71 42.17 9.34
N HIS A 81 1.83 41.22 10.28
CA HIS A 81 1.02 41.14 11.50
C HIS A 81 1.10 42.42 12.36
N GLU A 82 2.28 43.06 12.42
CA GLU A 82 2.45 44.26 13.26
C GLU A 82 1.60 45.45 12.81
N ASN A 83 1.38 45.56 11.50
CA ASN A 83 0.67 46.68 10.88
C ASN A 83 -0.70 46.31 10.29
N ASP A 84 -1.10 45.03 10.38
CA ASP A 84 -2.33 44.48 9.78
C ASP A 84 -2.48 44.84 8.29
N THR A 85 -1.39 44.70 7.54
CA THR A 85 -1.35 45.03 6.11
C THR A 85 -0.64 43.97 5.27
N LEU A 86 -1.10 43.80 4.03
CA LEU A 86 -0.45 43.01 3.01
C LEU A 86 0.52 43.91 2.25
N LEU A 87 1.81 43.70 2.50
CA LEU A 87 2.90 44.41 1.86
C LEU A 87 3.16 43.83 0.47
N VAL A 88 3.24 44.69 -0.55
CA VAL A 88 3.55 44.32 -1.94
C VAL A 88 4.67 45.19 -2.46
N THR A 89 5.72 44.60 -3.02
CA THR A 89 6.86 45.36 -3.55
C THR A 89 6.48 46.09 -4.84
N ARG A 90 6.82 47.38 -4.92
CA ARG A 90 6.53 48.22 -6.10
C ARG A 90 7.06 47.60 -7.39
N ASP A 91 8.28 47.06 -7.37
CA ASP A 91 8.92 46.48 -8.56
C ASP A 91 8.08 45.38 -9.20
N VAL A 92 7.41 44.55 -8.41
CA VAL A 92 6.60 43.44 -8.95
C VAL A 92 5.28 43.97 -9.53
N ILE A 93 4.71 45.02 -8.95
CA ILE A 93 3.53 45.71 -9.49
C ILE A 93 3.88 46.36 -10.84
N GLU A 94 4.97 47.13 -10.88
CA GLU A 94 5.42 47.81 -12.09
C GLU A 94 5.88 46.81 -13.16
N LEU A 95 6.48 45.68 -12.77
CA LEU A 95 6.81 44.60 -13.68
C LEU A 95 5.54 44.01 -14.32
N ALA A 96 4.49 43.73 -13.54
CA ALA A 96 3.23 43.21 -14.06
C ALA A 96 2.51 44.21 -14.99
N LEU A 97 2.61 45.52 -14.72
CA LEU A 97 2.06 46.55 -15.61
C LEU A 97 2.82 46.65 -16.94
N ASN A 98 4.15 46.51 -16.90
CA ASN A 98 5.00 46.66 -18.08
C ASN A 98 5.17 45.36 -18.88
N GLN A 99 5.04 44.21 -18.21
CA GLN A 99 5.18 42.86 -18.78
C GLN A 99 3.97 42.03 -18.32
N PRO A 100 2.83 42.12 -19.04
CA PRO A 100 1.58 41.49 -18.63
C PRO A 100 1.70 39.99 -18.32
N ASN A 101 2.54 39.26 -19.05
CA ASN A 101 2.82 37.83 -18.82
C ASN A 101 3.40 37.49 -17.43
N THR A 102 3.86 38.49 -16.66
CA THR A 102 4.30 38.30 -15.26
C THR A 102 3.16 38.44 -14.23
N SER A 103 1.99 38.91 -14.66
CA SER A 103 0.81 39.10 -13.82
C SER A 103 0.31 37.85 -13.07
N PRO A 104 0.42 36.59 -13.58
CA PRO A 104 0.04 35.43 -12.79
C PRO A 104 0.88 35.26 -11.53
N GLY A 105 2.17 35.60 -11.60
CA GLY A 105 3.08 35.57 -10.45
C GLY A 105 2.68 36.58 -9.38
N LEU A 106 2.28 37.79 -9.79
CA LEU A 106 1.77 38.81 -8.88
C LEU A 106 0.45 38.36 -8.24
N LEU A 107 -0.51 37.87 -9.03
CA LEU A 107 -1.79 37.38 -8.51
C LEU A 107 -1.59 36.27 -7.45
N LEU A 108 -0.77 35.27 -7.74
CA LEU A 108 -0.43 34.20 -6.81
C LEU A 108 0.26 34.72 -5.54
N ALA A 109 1.09 35.75 -5.65
CA ALA A 109 1.72 36.37 -4.48
C ALA A 109 0.68 37.08 -3.60
N LEU A 110 -0.30 37.78 -4.17
CA LEU A 110 -1.38 38.43 -3.41
C LEU A 110 -2.26 37.39 -2.70
N ILE A 111 -2.63 36.30 -3.40
CA ILE A 111 -3.38 35.19 -2.80
C ILE A 111 -2.56 34.55 -1.67
N GLY A 112 -1.26 34.35 -1.86
CA GLY A 112 -0.37 33.78 -0.84
C GLY A 112 -0.19 34.67 0.39
N GLY A 113 -0.12 36.00 0.18
CA GLY A 113 -0.15 36.98 1.27
C GLY A 113 -1.46 36.94 2.05
N PHE A 114 -2.60 36.78 1.36
CA PHE A 114 -3.89 36.58 2.02
C PHE A 114 -3.95 35.26 2.80
N GLY A 115 -3.30 34.21 2.31
CA GLY A 115 -3.13 32.96 3.06
C GLY A 115 -2.32 33.13 4.35
N GLN A 116 -1.26 33.96 4.33
CA GLN A 116 -0.52 34.34 5.56
C GLN A 116 -1.42 35.09 6.56
N TYR A 117 -2.25 36.01 6.06
CA TYR A 117 -3.26 36.71 6.88
C TYR A 117 -4.24 35.72 7.55
N LEU A 118 -4.76 34.73 6.80
CA LEU A 118 -5.65 33.72 7.37
C LEU A 118 -4.98 32.87 8.44
N ALA A 119 -3.71 32.48 8.26
CA ALA A 119 -2.97 31.72 9.26
C ALA A 119 -2.84 32.51 10.58
N ASP A 120 -2.53 33.79 10.48
CA ASP A 120 -2.44 34.70 11.62
C ASP A 120 -3.80 34.97 12.30
N TYR A 121 -4.84 35.19 11.50
CA TYR A 121 -6.21 35.34 11.99
C TYR A 121 -6.68 34.10 12.76
N ILE A 122 -6.42 32.91 12.22
CA ILE A 122 -6.75 31.64 12.86
C ILE A 122 -6.00 31.50 14.19
N HIS A 123 -4.70 31.78 14.23
CA HIS A 123 -3.92 31.70 15.46
C HIS A 123 -4.46 32.63 16.55
N THR A 124 -4.76 33.88 16.19
CA THR A 124 -5.41 34.85 17.07
C THR A 124 -6.75 34.32 17.64
N LYS A 125 -7.56 33.64 16.81
CA LYS A 125 -8.83 33.04 17.24
C LYS A 125 -8.65 31.86 18.18
N ARG A 126 -7.56 31.10 18.07
CA ARG A 126 -7.25 30.00 19.00
C ARG A 126 -6.96 30.52 20.41
N PHE A 127 -6.15 31.58 20.53
CA PHE A 127 -5.95 32.26 21.83
C PHE A 127 -7.25 32.76 22.45
N ALA A 128 -8.17 33.29 21.62
CA ALA A 128 -9.47 33.76 22.08
C ALA A 128 -10.43 32.63 22.55
N LYS A 129 -10.11 31.36 22.28
CA LYS A 129 -10.85 30.17 22.74
C LYS A 129 -10.13 29.42 23.87
N ASP A 130 -9.32 30.12 24.67
CA ASP A 130 -8.60 29.62 25.85
C ASP A 130 -7.55 28.52 25.57
N GLU A 131 -7.01 28.43 24.36
CA GLU A 131 -5.80 27.63 24.09
C GLU A 131 -4.56 28.39 24.62
N THR A 132 -4.18 28.12 25.88
CA THR A 132 -3.10 28.84 26.59
C THR A 132 -1.78 28.06 26.62
N ASP A 133 -1.21 27.71 25.46
CA ASP A 133 0.20 27.29 25.32
C ASP A 133 0.61 27.16 23.84
N LEU A 134 0.17 28.10 22.99
CA LEU A 134 0.46 28.04 21.56
C LEU A 134 1.85 28.61 21.27
N PRO A 135 2.68 27.91 20.46
CA PRO A 135 3.94 28.49 19.99
C PRO A 135 3.68 29.75 19.17
N GLU A 136 4.61 30.71 19.22
CA GLU A 136 4.60 31.86 18.32
C GLU A 136 4.61 31.38 16.87
N LEU A 137 3.87 32.06 15.99
CA LEU A 137 3.92 31.78 14.55
C LEU A 137 5.30 32.12 14.01
N GLU A 138 6.03 31.12 13.54
CA GLU A 138 7.26 31.38 12.82
C GLU A 138 6.94 31.99 11.44
N VAL A 139 7.82 32.90 11.00
CA VAL A 139 7.69 33.56 9.69
C VAL A 139 7.74 32.53 8.55
N GLU A 140 8.44 31.42 8.74
CA GLU A 140 8.52 30.37 7.72
C GLU A 140 7.23 29.55 7.64
N ASP A 141 6.59 29.25 8.78
CA ASP A 141 5.31 28.52 8.84
C ASP A 141 4.19 29.30 8.15
N THR A 142 4.11 30.61 8.41
CA THR A 142 3.11 31.49 7.77
C THR A 142 3.36 31.60 6.26
N LYS A 143 4.61 31.72 5.82
CA LYS A 143 4.95 31.69 4.39
C LYS A 143 4.57 30.37 3.74
N GLU A 144 4.84 29.25 4.41
CA GLU A 144 4.44 27.93 3.92
C GLU A 144 2.92 27.83 3.80
N ALA A 145 2.16 28.21 4.83
CA ALA A 145 0.71 28.27 4.79
C ALA A 145 0.18 29.14 3.63
N GLY A 146 0.78 30.31 3.40
CA GLY A 146 0.47 31.19 2.28
C GLY A 146 0.71 30.53 0.92
N SER A 147 1.84 29.87 0.73
CA SER A 147 2.17 29.13 -0.50
C SER A 147 1.18 27.97 -0.75
N LYS A 148 0.85 27.22 0.31
CA LYS A 148 -0.14 26.14 0.26
C LYS A 148 -1.53 26.65 -0.10
N TYR A 149 -1.94 27.77 0.52
CA TYR A 149 -3.21 28.44 0.24
C TYR A 149 -3.30 28.93 -1.21
N ALA A 150 -2.29 29.65 -1.71
CA ALA A 150 -2.27 30.12 -3.09
C ALA A 150 -2.38 28.98 -4.11
N SER A 151 -1.68 27.87 -3.84
CA SER A 151 -1.74 26.66 -4.66
C SER A 151 -3.13 26.02 -4.67
N LEU A 152 -3.79 25.96 -3.51
CA LEU A 152 -5.16 25.46 -3.40
C LEU A 152 -6.16 26.39 -4.09
N MET A 153 -6.07 27.71 -3.90
CA MET A 153 -7.02 28.64 -4.49
C MET A 153 -6.94 28.66 -6.02
N ALA A 154 -5.73 28.66 -6.57
CA ALA A 154 -5.52 28.55 -8.01
C ALA A 154 -6.04 27.23 -8.61
N PHE A 155 -6.18 26.18 -7.79
CA PHE A 155 -6.84 24.93 -8.17
C PHE A 155 -8.36 25.03 -8.11
N LEU A 156 -8.92 25.57 -7.03
CA LEU A 156 -10.36 25.59 -6.76
C LEU A 156 -11.12 26.60 -7.61
N ASP A 157 -10.47 27.71 -7.95
CA ASP A 157 -11.10 28.81 -8.65
C ASP A 157 -10.57 28.90 -10.08
N SER A 158 -11.44 28.56 -11.03
CA SER A 158 -11.20 28.72 -12.46
C SER A 158 -11.91 29.93 -13.05
N SER A 159 -12.53 30.78 -12.22
CA SER A 159 -13.13 32.03 -12.67
C SER A 159 -12.13 33.02 -13.27
N PRO A 160 -10.84 33.07 -12.85
CA PRO A 160 -9.87 33.97 -13.44
C PRO A 160 -9.46 33.47 -14.83
N THR A 161 -9.84 34.22 -15.86
CA THR A 161 -9.43 34.01 -17.25
C THR A 161 -8.43 35.05 -17.71
N ASP A 162 -7.84 34.85 -18.89
CA ASP A 162 -7.10 35.89 -19.58
C ASP A 162 -7.95 37.17 -19.67
N GLY A 163 -7.37 38.31 -19.30
CA GLY A 163 -8.06 39.59 -19.21
C GLY A 163 -8.75 39.89 -17.87
N THR A 164 -8.65 39.03 -16.85
CA THR A 164 -9.28 39.29 -15.53
C THR A 164 -8.57 40.42 -14.79
N GLU A 165 -9.29 41.48 -14.44
CA GLU A 165 -8.81 42.53 -13.54
C GLU A 165 -8.81 42.02 -12.10
N PHE A 166 -7.65 42.07 -11.42
CA PHE A 166 -7.52 41.54 -10.06
C PHE A 166 -7.08 42.57 -9.02
N ALA A 167 -6.57 43.73 -9.45
CA ALA A 167 -6.15 44.82 -8.56
C ALA A 167 -6.08 46.16 -9.30
N HIS A 168 -6.06 47.26 -8.56
CA HIS A 168 -5.88 48.61 -9.08
C HIS A 168 -4.67 49.26 -8.40
N TYR A 169 -3.71 49.75 -9.20
CA TYR A 169 -2.55 50.47 -8.72
C TYR A 169 -2.67 51.95 -9.09
N THR A 170 -2.59 52.83 -8.11
CA THR A 170 -2.65 54.28 -8.31
C THR A 170 -1.30 54.91 -7.98
N GLN A 171 -0.71 55.60 -8.95
CA GLN A 171 0.51 56.38 -8.77
C GLN A 171 0.31 57.78 -9.35
N ASN A 172 0.60 58.83 -8.57
CA ASN A 172 0.38 60.23 -8.96
C ASN A 172 -1.05 60.50 -9.46
N ASP A 173 -2.06 59.99 -8.74
CA ASP A 173 -3.50 60.09 -9.08
C ASP A 173 -3.92 59.45 -10.43
N LEU A 174 -3.05 58.62 -11.02
CA LEU A 174 -3.37 57.86 -12.23
C LEU A 174 -3.63 56.38 -11.87
N PRO A 175 -4.88 55.91 -11.91
CA PRO A 175 -5.20 54.51 -11.67
C PRO A 175 -4.84 53.66 -12.90
N ALA A 176 -4.18 52.53 -12.68
CA ALA A 176 -3.87 51.52 -13.67
C ALA A 176 -4.43 50.17 -13.21
N PRO A 177 -5.31 49.51 -13.99
CA PRO A 177 -5.78 48.18 -13.67
C PRO A 177 -4.65 47.16 -13.88
N LEU A 178 -4.51 46.24 -12.93
CA LEU A 178 -3.69 45.06 -13.06
C LEU A 178 -4.56 43.93 -13.64
N VAL A 179 -4.22 43.54 -14.87
CA VAL A 179 -4.97 42.57 -15.67
C VAL A 179 -4.15 41.29 -15.78
N LEU A 180 -4.82 40.15 -15.59
CA LEU A 180 -4.24 38.83 -15.70
C LEU A 180 -3.99 38.46 -17.17
N ASP A 181 -2.77 38.05 -17.49
CA ASP A 181 -2.34 37.52 -18.79
C ASP A 181 -1.92 36.07 -18.61
N LEU A 182 -2.65 35.16 -19.25
CA LEU A 182 -2.41 33.72 -19.19
C LEU A 182 -1.84 33.17 -20.50
N SER A 183 -1.42 34.03 -21.44
CA SER A 183 -0.95 33.61 -22.76
C SER A 183 0.30 32.72 -22.69
N ASP A 184 1.16 32.98 -21.70
CA ASP A 184 2.41 32.27 -21.46
C ASP A 184 2.23 31.11 -20.45
N ALA A 185 0.99 30.65 -20.23
CA ALA A 185 0.74 29.48 -19.41
C ALA A 185 1.56 28.29 -19.95
N PRO A 186 2.50 27.74 -19.15
CA PRO A 186 3.46 26.79 -19.67
C PRO A 186 2.77 25.54 -20.24
N ASP A 187 3.28 25.04 -21.37
CA ASP A 187 2.73 23.85 -22.02
C ASP A 187 2.83 22.67 -21.04
N LEU A 188 1.74 21.90 -20.94
CA LEU A 188 1.62 20.70 -20.12
C LEU A 188 2.82 19.78 -20.28
N LYS A 189 3.42 19.71 -21.48
CA LYS A 189 4.58 18.87 -21.82
C LYS A 189 5.93 19.42 -21.35
N GLU A 190 6.08 20.74 -21.22
CA GLU A 190 7.36 21.39 -20.90
C GLU A 190 7.66 21.39 -19.39
N ILE A 191 6.63 21.29 -18.56
CA ILE A 191 6.73 21.26 -17.08
C ILE A 191 6.85 19.82 -16.53
N LEU A 192 6.75 18.80 -17.41
CA LEU A 192 6.88 17.41 -16.99
C LEU A 192 8.36 17.14 -16.62
N PRO A 193 8.67 16.63 -15.42
CA PRO A 193 9.93 15.95 -15.24
C PRO A 193 10.01 14.82 -16.28
N LYS A 194 11.17 14.69 -16.95
CA LYS A 194 11.45 13.46 -17.72
C LYS A 194 11.21 12.28 -16.78
N PRO A 195 10.47 11.24 -17.20
CA PRO A 195 10.17 10.12 -16.33
C PRO A 195 11.50 9.59 -15.79
N PRO A 196 11.69 9.49 -14.48
CA PRO A 196 12.85 8.82 -13.97
C PRO A 196 12.83 7.39 -14.51
N LEU A 197 13.98 6.99 -15.05
CA LEU A 197 14.27 5.61 -15.37
C LEU A 197 14.08 4.78 -14.08
N GLN A 198 13.33 3.70 -14.22
CA GLN A 198 13.35 2.53 -13.35
C GLN A 198 12.97 2.78 -11.88
N PHE A 199 11.70 2.48 -11.58
CA PHE A 199 11.35 1.97 -10.26
C PHE A 199 12.05 0.63 -10.09
N SER A 200 12.92 0.56 -9.09
CA SER A 200 13.57 -0.66 -8.62
C SER A 200 12.50 -1.71 -8.35
N VAL A 201 12.67 -2.82 -9.07
CA VAL A 201 12.06 -4.13 -8.81
C VAL A 201 12.15 -4.43 -7.31
N GLY A 202 11.09 -5.04 -6.78
CA GLY A 202 10.94 -5.33 -5.36
C GLY A 202 12.13 -6.12 -4.85
N ASP A 203 12.86 -5.50 -3.93
CA ASP A 203 13.91 -6.13 -3.16
C ASP A 203 13.23 -6.96 -2.05
N GLY A 204 13.46 -8.27 -2.03
CA GLY A 204 13.04 -9.16 -0.94
C GLY A 204 12.31 -10.44 -1.37
N GLY A 205 13.06 -11.41 -1.90
CA GLY A 205 12.93 -12.79 -1.45
C GLY A 205 11.91 -13.71 -2.12
N HIS A 206 11.73 -13.70 -3.46
CA HIS A 206 11.12 -14.85 -4.18
C HIS A 206 11.68 -15.06 -5.60
N GLU A 207 12.85 -14.48 -5.95
CA GLU A 207 13.41 -14.52 -7.32
C GLU A 207 14.08 -15.88 -7.69
N THR A 208 13.85 -16.93 -6.91
CA THR A 208 14.59 -18.20 -7.03
C THR A 208 14.02 -19.12 -8.12
N ILE A 209 12.72 -19.04 -8.38
CA ILE A 209 12.03 -19.84 -9.41
C ILE A 209 12.38 -19.32 -10.80
N GLU A 210 12.41 -17.99 -10.98
CA GLU A 210 12.66 -17.35 -12.26
C GLU A 210 14.03 -17.75 -12.80
N HIS A 211 15.05 -17.75 -11.94
CA HIS A 211 16.39 -18.23 -12.29
C HIS A 211 16.38 -19.69 -12.74
N VAL A 212 15.69 -20.57 -12.00
CA VAL A 212 15.60 -21.99 -12.34
C VAL A 212 14.90 -22.21 -13.67
N LEU A 213 13.76 -21.56 -13.90
CA LEU A 213 13.01 -21.67 -15.15
C LEU A 213 13.77 -21.07 -16.34
N LYS A 214 14.56 -20.02 -16.12
CA LYS A 214 15.45 -19.47 -17.14
C LYS A 214 16.51 -20.49 -17.58
N GLU A 215 17.10 -21.22 -16.64
CA GLU A 215 18.05 -22.30 -16.95
C GLU A 215 17.40 -23.48 -17.71
N VAL A 216 16.08 -23.68 -17.56
CA VAL A 216 15.33 -24.69 -18.33
C VAL A 216 15.17 -24.29 -19.80
N GLY A 217 15.02 -22.99 -20.08
CA GLY A 217 14.85 -22.46 -21.43
C GLY A 217 13.59 -21.64 -21.63
N PHE A 218 12.83 -21.34 -20.58
CA PHE A 218 11.72 -20.39 -20.65
C PHE A 218 12.22 -18.96 -20.90
N ASP A 219 11.49 -18.19 -21.69
CA ASP A 219 11.80 -16.76 -21.87
C ASP A 219 11.23 -15.89 -20.72
N ASP A 220 11.58 -14.61 -20.69
CA ASP A 220 11.21 -13.73 -19.57
C ASP A 220 9.68 -13.50 -19.47
N GLN A 221 8.97 -13.51 -20.59
CA GLN A 221 7.51 -13.35 -20.61
C GLN A 221 6.84 -14.63 -20.11
N GLU A 222 7.36 -15.79 -20.51
CA GLU A 222 6.89 -17.10 -20.06
C GLU A 222 7.10 -17.27 -18.56
N ILE A 223 8.31 -16.98 -18.07
CA ILE A 223 8.66 -17.01 -16.65
C ILE A 223 7.74 -16.09 -15.85
N LYS A 224 7.52 -14.86 -16.33
CA LYS A 224 6.62 -13.90 -15.68
C LYS A 224 5.17 -14.39 -15.60
N SER A 225 4.70 -15.10 -16.62
CA SER A 225 3.35 -15.68 -16.64
C SER A 225 3.21 -16.87 -15.69
N ILE A 226 4.27 -17.69 -15.58
CA ILE A 226 4.33 -18.78 -14.58
C ILE A 226 4.39 -18.19 -13.18
N TYR A 227 5.28 -17.24 -12.94
CA TYR A 227 5.43 -16.60 -11.63
C TYR A 227 4.15 -15.89 -11.19
N PHE A 228 3.38 -15.29 -12.10
CA PHE A 228 2.07 -14.71 -11.77
C PHE A 228 1.11 -15.71 -11.12
N GLY A 229 1.09 -16.97 -11.57
CA GLY A 229 0.28 -18.02 -10.95
C GLY A 229 0.73 -18.38 -9.53
N ASN A 230 2.03 -18.48 -9.31
CA ASN A 230 2.61 -18.71 -7.98
C ASN A 230 2.27 -17.52 -7.04
N TRP A 231 2.55 -16.29 -7.49
CA TRP A 231 2.24 -15.05 -6.78
C TRP A 231 0.76 -14.90 -6.41
N LEU A 232 -0.16 -15.34 -7.27
CA LEU A 232 -1.59 -15.32 -6.97
C LEU A 232 -1.97 -16.23 -5.79
N ARG A 233 -1.28 -17.37 -5.62
CA ARG A 233 -1.53 -18.25 -4.48
C ARG A 233 -1.09 -17.58 -3.19
N ASP A 234 0.12 -17.00 -3.13
CA ASP A 234 0.56 -16.19 -1.98
C ASP A 234 -0.48 -15.13 -1.59
N HIS A 235 -1.00 -14.40 -2.58
CA HIS A 235 -1.94 -13.31 -2.35
C HIS A 235 -3.37 -13.78 -2.08
N SER A 236 -3.73 -15.03 -2.42
CA SER A 236 -5.03 -15.61 -2.08
C SER A 236 -5.23 -15.78 -0.57
N GLN A 237 -4.14 -15.87 0.19
CA GLN A 237 -4.15 -15.88 1.67
C GLN A 237 -4.78 -14.62 2.27
N LEU A 238 -4.86 -13.52 1.51
CA LEU A 238 -5.58 -12.31 1.93
C LEU A 238 -7.08 -12.53 2.04
N VAL A 239 -7.62 -13.43 1.23
CA VAL A 239 -9.02 -13.77 1.16
C VAL A 239 -9.27 -14.95 2.08
N ASP A 240 -8.92 -14.79 3.36
CA ASP A 240 -9.08 -15.79 4.43
C ASP A 240 -10.44 -15.65 5.14
N PRO A 241 -11.08 -16.74 5.60
CA PRO A 241 -12.39 -16.66 6.25
C PRO A 241 -12.43 -15.82 7.53
N LYS A 242 -11.28 -15.59 8.19
CA LYS A 242 -11.17 -14.70 9.36
C LYS A 242 -11.11 -13.22 8.98
N LEU A 243 -11.01 -12.91 7.69
CA LEU A 243 -10.97 -11.56 7.11
C LEU A 243 -12.14 -11.26 6.20
N VAL A 244 -12.80 -12.28 5.65
CA VAL A 244 -13.91 -12.08 4.73
C VAL A 244 -15.23 -12.07 5.52
N ARG A 245 -16.11 -11.13 5.20
CA ARG A 245 -17.52 -11.16 5.64
C ARG A 245 -18.40 -11.78 4.55
N ARG A 246 -19.58 -12.25 4.93
CA ARG A 246 -20.61 -12.63 3.95
C ARG A 246 -21.05 -11.41 3.15
N GLU A 247 -21.53 -11.64 1.93
CA GLU A 247 -21.99 -10.56 1.06
C GLU A 247 -23.20 -9.80 1.64
N ASP A 248 -24.05 -10.48 2.41
CA ASP A 248 -25.25 -9.92 3.06
C ASP A 248 -24.99 -9.30 4.43
N GLU A 249 -23.78 -9.47 4.99
CA GLU A 249 -23.43 -8.91 6.30
C GLU A 249 -23.11 -7.41 6.22
N PRO A 250 -23.45 -6.64 7.28
CA PRO A 250 -23.02 -5.26 7.37
C PRO A 250 -21.51 -5.17 7.34
N ARG A 251 -21.00 -4.05 6.81
CA ARG A 251 -19.57 -3.75 6.80
C ARG A 251 -19.04 -3.72 8.23
N ASN A 252 -17.87 -4.31 8.46
CA ASN A 252 -17.25 -4.41 9.79
C ASN A 252 -15.74 -4.16 9.70
N PHE A 253 -15.33 -3.16 8.92
CA PHE A 253 -13.93 -2.75 8.85
C PHE A 253 -13.45 -2.21 10.22
N PRO A 254 -12.23 -2.54 10.70
CA PRO A 254 -11.16 -3.29 10.02
C PRO A 254 -11.20 -4.81 10.25
N ASN A 255 -12.22 -5.34 10.92
CA ASN A 255 -12.27 -6.75 11.30
C ASN A 255 -12.46 -7.65 10.08
N GLN A 256 -13.35 -7.26 9.17
CA GLN A 256 -13.67 -8.01 7.95
C GLN A 256 -13.87 -7.09 6.73
N PHE A 257 -13.53 -7.63 5.57
CA PHE A 257 -13.61 -7.02 4.24
C PHE A 257 -14.56 -7.83 3.35
N SER A 258 -15.07 -7.22 2.29
CA SER A 258 -15.65 -8.00 1.19
C SER A 258 -14.54 -8.74 0.43
N ARG A 259 -14.84 -9.94 -0.08
CA ARG A 259 -13.95 -10.64 -1.02
C ARG A 259 -13.55 -9.73 -2.18
N LYS A 260 -14.51 -8.99 -2.72
CA LYS A 260 -14.30 -8.01 -3.80
C LYS A 260 -13.25 -6.96 -3.44
N ALA A 261 -13.34 -6.34 -2.27
CA ALA A 261 -12.38 -5.32 -1.84
C ALA A 261 -10.95 -5.88 -1.77
N LEU A 262 -10.78 -7.07 -1.19
CA LEU A 262 -9.47 -7.72 -1.11
C LEU A 262 -8.94 -8.07 -2.50
N THR A 263 -9.77 -8.60 -3.39
CA THR A 263 -9.39 -8.85 -4.79
C THR A 263 -8.96 -7.58 -5.52
N GLU A 264 -9.70 -6.47 -5.36
CA GLU A 264 -9.35 -5.20 -6.01
C GLU A 264 -8.02 -4.63 -5.49
N ILE A 265 -7.71 -4.82 -4.20
CA ILE A 265 -6.39 -4.48 -3.64
C ILE A 265 -5.30 -5.31 -4.31
N VAL A 266 -5.49 -6.63 -4.44
CA VAL A 266 -4.54 -7.52 -5.12
C VAL A 266 -4.38 -7.15 -6.59
N ASP A 267 -5.44 -6.78 -7.30
CA ASP A 267 -5.34 -6.32 -8.69
C ASP A 267 -4.44 -5.07 -8.82
N ILE A 268 -4.57 -4.12 -7.89
CA ILE A 268 -3.72 -2.92 -7.85
C ILE A 268 -2.25 -3.30 -7.61
N LEU A 269 -1.98 -4.26 -6.73
CA LEU A 269 -0.63 -4.79 -6.51
C LEU A 269 -0.08 -5.50 -7.76
N ALA A 270 -0.90 -6.32 -8.42
CA ALA A 270 -0.56 -6.99 -9.67
C ALA A 270 -0.28 -5.98 -10.79
N ALA A 271 -0.99 -4.85 -10.85
CA ALA A 271 -0.68 -3.77 -11.80
C ALA A 271 0.75 -3.26 -11.67
N LYS A 272 1.20 -3.09 -10.43
CA LYS A 272 2.55 -2.62 -10.14
C LYS A 272 3.59 -3.69 -10.49
N ALA A 273 3.37 -4.92 -10.06
CA ALA A 273 4.32 -6.03 -10.23
C ALA A 273 4.43 -6.50 -11.69
N PHE A 274 3.32 -6.60 -12.41
CA PHE A 274 3.28 -7.27 -13.72
C PHE A 274 2.97 -6.33 -14.89
N ARG A 275 2.10 -5.34 -14.72
CA ARG A 275 1.58 -4.53 -15.85
C ARG A 275 2.39 -3.25 -16.13
N SER A 276 3.06 -2.69 -15.11
CA SER A 276 3.73 -1.38 -15.18
C SER A 276 4.84 -1.22 -16.23
N GLN A 277 5.34 -2.34 -16.79
CA GLN A 277 6.40 -2.40 -17.79
C GLN A 277 5.90 -2.87 -19.18
N LEU A 278 4.60 -3.14 -19.33
CA LEU A 278 4.01 -3.67 -20.56
C LEU A 278 3.39 -2.53 -21.38
N ASN A 279 3.81 -2.39 -22.65
CA ASN A 279 3.27 -1.38 -23.58
C ASN A 279 2.09 -1.90 -24.42
N ASP A 280 1.64 -3.13 -24.19
CA ASP A 280 0.67 -3.85 -25.01
C ASP A 280 -0.57 -4.16 -24.16
N ASP A 281 -1.72 -3.60 -24.55
CA ASP A 281 -2.97 -3.66 -23.79
C ASP A 281 -3.50 -5.10 -23.66
N GLU A 282 -3.31 -5.98 -24.67
CA GLU A 282 -3.73 -7.39 -24.59
C GLU A 282 -2.89 -8.15 -23.56
N LYS A 283 -1.58 -7.91 -23.53
CA LYS A 283 -0.67 -8.53 -22.56
C LYS A 283 -0.85 -8.00 -21.14
N GLN A 284 -1.46 -6.82 -20.98
CA GLN A 284 -1.81 -6.32 -19.65
C GLN A 284 -3.00 -7.07 -19.05
N ASP A 285 -3.97 -7.50 -19.86
CA ASP A 285 -5.18 -8.19 -19.37
C ASP A 285 -4.87 -9.61 -18.85
N ASP A 286 -3.83 -10.27 -19.38
CA ASP A 286 -3.33 -11.56 -18.88
C ASP A 286 -2.97 -11.56 -17.38
N PHE A 287 -2.62 -10.38 -16.84
CA PHE A 287 -2.24 -10.17 -15.43
C PHE A 287 -3.34 -9.47 -14.61
N ARG A 288 -4.56 -9.40 -15.14
CA ARG A 288 -5.70 -8.86 -14.41
C ARG A 288 -6.17 -9.86 -13.36
N VAL A 289 -6.44 -9.36 -12.17
CA VAL A 289 -6.92 -10.17 -11.05
C VAL A 289 -8.42 -9.96 -10.89
N SER A 290 -9.16 -11.07 -10.84
CA SER A 290 -10.60 -11.13 -10.56
C SER A 290 -10.87 -12.10 -9.41
N PRO A 291 -12.07 -12.11 -8.82
CA PRO A 291 -12.39 -13.06 -7.74
C PRO A 291 -12.21 -14.52 -8.17
N GLU A 292 -12.43 -14.83 -9.44
CA GLU A 292 -12.27 -16.16 -10.02
C GLU A 292 -10.80 -16.54 -10.24
N ILE A 293 -9.95 -15.58 -10.63
CA ILE A 293 -8.51 -15.80 -10.84
C ILE A 293 -7.76 -15.87 -9.51
N LEU A 294 -8.09 -15.00 -8.56
CA LEU A 294 -7.49 -15.01 -7.23
C LEU A 294 -8.02 -16.16 -6.38
N GLY A 295 -9.31 -16.45 -6.47
CA GLY A 295 -9.99 -17.40 -5.60
C GLY A 295 -10.09 -16.89 -4.15
N VAL A 296 -10.04 -17.83 -3.22
CA VAL A 296 -10.01 -17.61 -1.78
C VAL A 296 -8.85 -18.41 -1.17
N TYR A 297 -8.49 -18.14 0.08
CA TYR A 297 -7.53 -18.98 0.79
C TYR A 297 -8.05 -20.42 0.92
N LYS A 298 -7.19 -21.39 0.60
CA LYS A 298 -7.46 -22.83 0.73
C LYS A 298 -6.22 -23.54 1.25
N ALA A 299 -6.34 -24.28 2.34
CA ALA A 299 -5.24 -25.08 2.86
C ALA A 299 -4.70 -26.09 1.81
N SER A 300 -5.57 -26.58 0.91
CA SER A 300 -5.13 -27.45 -0.19
C SER A 300 -4.31 -26.77 -1.29
N GLU A 301 -4.27 -25.45 -1.36
CA GLU A 301 -3.42 -24.72 -2.32
C GLU A 301 -2.09 -24.27 -1.69
N HIS A 302 -1.95 -24.41 -0.36
CA HIS A 302 -0.83 -23.90 0.45
C HIS A 302 -0.13 -25.00 1.29
N ILE A 303 -0.47 -26.27 1.06
CA ILE A 303 -0.05 -27.45 1.83
C ILE A 303 -0.27 -27.37 3.36
N ASP A 304 -1.03 -26.38 3.82
CA ASP A 304 -1.28 -26.13 5.25
C ASP A 304 -2.02 -27.28 5.92
N ASN A 305 -1.82 -27.39 7.23
CA ASN A 305 -2.66 -28.21 8.09
C ASN A 305 -4.04 -27.52 8.25
N PRO A 306 -5.12 -28.10 7.71
CA PRO A 306 -6.45 -27.49 7.73
C PRO A 306 -7.17 -27.62 9.08
N THR A 307 -6.52 -28.18 10.10
CA THR A 307 -7.16 -28.53 11.37
C THR A 307 -7.63 -27.28 12.11
N ASN A 308 -8.91 -27.22 12.45
CA ASN A 308 -9.50 -26.15 13.23
C ASN A 308 -9.69 -26.60 14.69
N HIS A 309 -8.96 -25.96 15.60
CA HIS A 309 -8.95 -26.26 17.04
C HIS A 309 -9.96 -25.44 17.86
N ASP A 310 -10.81 -24.63 17.23
CA ASP A 310 -11.83 -23.82 17.92
C ASP A 310 -12.93 -24.72 18.50
N GLU A 311 -13.44 -24.39 19.70
CA GLU A 311 -14.51 -25.16 20.36
C GLU A 311 -15.83 -25.18 19.58
N SER A 312 -16.06 -24.17 18.74
CA SER A 312 -17.24 -24.02 17.90
C SER A 312 -16.82 -23.39 16.57
N PRO A 313 -16.25 -24.20 15.66
CA PRO A 313 -15.73 -23.69 14.40
C PRO A 313 -16.88 -23.22 13.52
N VAL A 314 -16.77 -22.00 13.02
CA VAL A 314 -17.66 -21.49 11.97
C VAL A 314 -17.30 -22.21 10.67
N ASP A 315 -18.30 -22.67 9.93
CA ASP A 315 -18.09 -23.25 8.61
C ASP A 315 -17.73 -22.13 7.62
N PRO A 316 -16.49 -22.10 7.07
CA PRO A 316 -16.08 -21.07 6.13
C PRO A 316 -16.94 -21.03 4.86
N THR A 317 -17.55 -22.16 4.47
CA THR A 317 -18.40 -22.22 3.27
C THR A 317 -19.71 -21.44 3.41
N GLU A 318 -20.12 -21.14 4.65
CA GLU A 318 -21.24 -20.23 4.93
C GLU A 318 -20.86 -18.75 4.73
N ILE A 319 -19.56 -18.44 4.70
CA ILE A 319 -19.04 -17.09 4.42
C ILE A 319 -18.95 -16.86 2.90
N ASP A 320 -18.27 -17.78 2.23
CA ASP A 320 -18.13 -17.82 0.76
C ASP A 320 -18.03 -19.31 0.34
N PRO A 321 -18.84 -19.78 -0.62
CA PRO A 321 -18.87 -21.19 -1.01
C PRO A 321 -17.56 -21.71 -1.63
N ASP A 322 -16.64 -20.82 -2.03
CA ASP A 322 -15.32 -21.23 -2.53
C ASP A 322 -14.35 -21.67 -1.42
N PHE A 323 -14.65 -21.38 -0.15
CA PHE A 323 -13.83 -21.82 0.97
C PHE A 323 -13.87 -23.35 1.16
N GLU A 324 -12.88 -23.88 1.90
CA GLU A 324 -12.86 -25.29 2.26
C GLU A 324 -13.63 -25.55 3.56
N GLU A 325 -14.34 -26.68 3.60
CA GLU A 325 -14.97 -27.19 4.82
C GLU A 325 -13.94 -27.36 5.95
N PRO A 326 -14.31 -27.05 7.20
CA PRO A 326 -13.39 -27.15 8.32
C PRO A 326 -13.01 -28.61 8.59
N VAL A 327 -11.73 -28.84 8.91
CA VAL A 327 -11.25 -30.17 9.33
C VAL A 327 -11.10 -30.17 10.85
N LEU A 328 -11.78 -31.09 11.54
CA LEU A 328 -11.76 -31.15 13.00
C LEU A 328 -10.68 -32.12 13.53
N PRO A 329 -10.08 -31.83 14.70
CA PRO A 329 -9.16 -32.74 15.37
C PRO A 329 -9.76 -34.12 15.60
N GLY A 330 -8.95 -35.17 15.46
CA GLY A 330 -9.36 -36.55 15.71
C GLY A 330 -10.20 -37.19 14.59
N THR A 331 -10.50 -36.46 13.52
CA THR A 331 -11.10 -37.02 12.31
C THR A 331 -10.07 -37.81 11.49
N GLU A 332 -10.54 -38.67 10.57
CA GLU A 332 -9.68 -39.44 9.67
C GLU A 332 -8.69 -38.54 8.90
N ARG A 333 -9.12 -37.34 8.49
CA ARG A 333 -8.29 -36.36 7.78
C ARG A 333 -7.08 -35.87 8.59
N THR A 334 -7.17 -35.86 9.91
CA THR A 334 -6.06 -35.46 10.80
C THR A 334 -5.15 -36.63 11.19
N GLY A 335 -5.51 -37.86 10.78
CA GLY A 335 -4.75 -39.07 11.01
C GLY A 335 -3.46 -39.14 10.18
N VAL A 336 -2.71 -40.22 10.38
CA VAL A 336 -1.48 -40.52 9.64
C VAL A 336 -1.71 -41.77 8.80
N TYR A 337 -1.43 -41.70 7.50
CA TYR A 337 -1.39 -42.88 6.65
C TYR A 337 -0.19 -43.74 7.04
N TYR A 338 -0.44 -45.00 7.42
CA TYR A 338 0.60 -45.88 7.96
C TYR A 338 1.78 -46.07 6.98
N THR A 339 1.49 -46.33 5.71
CA THR A 339 2.49 -46.70 4.69
C THR A 339 3.32 -45.50 4.22
N SER A 340 2.68 -44.37 3.92
CA SER A 340 3.44 -43.16 3.51
C SER A 340 4.06 -42.43 4.70
N SER A 341 3.62 -42.71 5.92
CA SER A 341 3.96 -41.92 7.11
C SER A 341 3.69 -40.43 6.93
N MET A 342 2.60 -40.08 6.24
CA MET A 342 2.19 -38.69 6.01
C MET A 342 0.82 -38.45 6.63
N LYS A 343 0.56 -37.21 7.05
CA LYS A 343 -0.79 -36.80 7.44
C LYS A 343 -1.77 -36.97 6.28
N VAL A 344 -2.96 -37.49 6.56
CA VAL A 344 -4.00 -37.79 5.55
C VAL A 344 -4.41 -36.52 4.79
N TYR A 345 -4.49 -35.37 5.47
CA TYR A 345 -4.86 -34.11 4.84
C TYR A 345 -3.91 -33.66 3.70
N ILE A 346 -2.66 -34.15 3.64
CA ILE A 346 -1.68 -33.81 2.57
C ILE A 346 -2.10 -34.37 1.21
N GLU A 347 -3.02 -35.35 1.19
CA GLU A 347 -3.59 -35.88 -0.05
C GLU A 347 -4.30 -34.79 -0.88
N LYS A 348 -4.99 -33.84 -0.23
CA LYS A 348 -5.75 -32.80 -0.94
C LYS A 348 -4.83 -31.82 -1.70
N PRO A 349 -3.75 -31.27 -1.11
CA PRO A 349 -2.73 -30.54 -1.87
C PRO A 349 -2.14 -31.29 -3.06
N ILE A 350 -1.83 -32.59 -2.89
CA ILE A 350 -1.32 -33.42 -3.99
C ILE A 350 -2.33 -33.49 -5.14
N VAL A 351 -3.62 -33.67 -4.83
CA VAL A 351 -4.68 -33.69 -5.84
C VAL A 351 -4.79 -32.33 -6.56
N GLN A 352 -4.71 -31.22 -5.83
CA GLN A 352 -4.76 -29.88 -6.42
C GLN A 352 -3.57 -29.60 -7.34
N MET A 353 -2.34 -29.87 -6.89
CA MET A 353 -1.14 -29.71 -7.70
C MET A 353 -1.26 -30.51 -9.01
N ARG A 354 -1.69 -31.77 -8.93
CA ARG A 354 -1.89 -32.62 -10.13
C ARG A 354 -2.96 -32.05 -11.06
N ALA A 355 -4.07 -31.56 -10.51
CA ALA A 355 -5.14 -30.95 -11.29
C ALA A 355 -4.63 -29.70 -12.04
N LYS A 356 -3.81 -28.87 -11.39
CA LYS A 356 -3.23 -27.66 -11.97
C LYS A 356 -2.19 -27.93 -13.06
N ILE A 357 -1.37 -28.99 -12.91
CA ILE A 357 -0.48 -29.43 -14.00
C ILE A 357 -1.29 -29.95 -15.20
N TRP A 358 -2.40 -30.67 -14.97
CA TRP A 358 -3.29 -31.09 -16.05
C TRP A 358 -4.01 -29.92 -16.73
N GLU A 359 -4.44 -28.93 -15.96
CA GLU A 359 -5.02 -27.68 -16.48
C GLU A 359 -3.98 -26.97 -17.36
N ALA A 360 -2.76 -26.77 -16.86
CA ALA A 360 -1.66 -26.19 -17.60
C ALA A 360 -1.33 -26.95 -18.90
N ALA A 361 -1.41 -28.28 -18.87
CA ALA A 361 -1.21 -29.11 -20.05
C ALA A 361 -2.34 -28.93 -21.09
N ARG A 362 -3.59 -28.85 -20.62
CA ARG A 362 -4.78 -28.66 -21.47
C ARG A 362 -4.81 -27.29 -22.13
N GLU A 363 -4.48 -26.24 -21.39
CA GLU A 363 -4.44 -24.85 -21.88
C GLU A 363 -3.21 -24.57 -22.75
N GLY A 364 -2.20 -25.45 -22.72
CA GLY A 364 -0.97 -25.34 -23.49
C GLY A 364 -0.07 -24.19 -23.00
N LYS A 365 0.92 -23.81 -23.82
CA LYS A 365 1.86 -22.73 -23.52
C LYS A 365 1.24 -21.32 -23.72
N THR A 366 0.10 -21.09 -23.07
CA THR A 366 -0.66 -19.84 -23.07
C THR A 366 -0.52 -19.14 -21.71
N ALA A 367 -0.93 -17.88 -21.58
CA ALA A 367 -0.92 -17.19 -20.29
C ALA A 367 -1.71 -17.95 -19.21
N ALA A 368 -2.88 -18.50 -19.57
CA ALA A 368 -3.69 -19.32 -18.68
C ALA A 368 -2.98 -20.63 -18.28
N GLY A 369 -2.37 -21.33 -19.24
CA GLY A 369 -1.65 -22.57 -18.94
C GLY A 369 -0.39 -22.35 -18.11
N MET A 370 0.34 -21.27 -18.36
CA MET A 370 1.50 -20.88 -17.57
C MET A 370 1.11 -20.45 -16.15
N ARG A 371 0.03 -19.69 -15.99
CA ARG A 371 -0.53 -19.34 -14.68
C ARG A 371 -0.91 -20.59 -13.89
N ALA A 372 -1.66 -21.52 -14.49
CA ALA A 372 -2.02 -22.79 -13.84
C ALA A 372 -0.78 -23.62 -13.46
N PHE A 373 0.27 -23.59 -14.28
CA PHE A 373 1.54 -24.25 -13.93
C PHE A 373 2.21 -23.59 -12.73
N GLY A 374 2.23 -22.26 -12.66
CA GLY A 374 2.69 -21.50 -11.50
C GLY A 374 1.97 -21.85 -10.21
N GLU A 375 0.64 -21.95 -10.27
CA GLU A 375 -0.18 -22.37 -9.11
C GLU A 375 0.18 -23.79 -8.64
N ALA A 376 0.54 -24.71 -9.56
CA ALA A 376 1.01 -26.03 -9.19
C ALA A 376 2.42 -26.02 -8.58
N LEU A 377 3.32 -25.20 -9.12
CA LEU A 377 4.69 -25.06 -8.61
C LEU A 377 4.69 -24.50 -7.19
N HIS A 378 3.79 -23.55 -6.88
CA HIS A 378 3.63 -23.02 -5.53
C HIS A 378 3.41 -24.13 -4.48
N ILE A 379 2.44 -25.04 -4.69
CA ILE A 379 2.21 -26.18 -3.78
C ILE A 379 3.47 -27.05 -3.61
N LEU A 380 4.20 -27.27 -4.71
CA LEU A 380 5.43 -28.07 -4.70
C LEU A 380 6.54 -27.41 -3.89
N GLU A 381 6.63 -26.08 -3.93
CA GLU A 381 7.62 -25.29 -3.21
C GLU A 381 7.30 -25.21 -1.73
N ASP A 382 6.05 -24.87 -1.39
CA ASP A 382 5.55 -24.81 -0.03
C ASP A 382 5.74 -26.12 0.72
N TYR A 383 5.75 -27.27 0.02
CA TYR A 383 6.06 -28.54 0.65
C TYR A 383 7.42 -28.53 1.37
N PHE A 384 8.45 -27.92 0.79
CA PHE A 384 9.79 -27.89 1.40
C PHE A 384 9.90 -26.81 2.47
N ALA A 385 9.12 -25.74 2.34
CA ALA A 385 9.15 -24.62 3.27
C ALA A 385 8.24 -24.80 4.49
N HIS A 386 7.08 -25.45 4.34
CA HIS A 386 6.00 -25.48 5.34
C HIS A 386 5.70 -26.88 5.88
N SER A 387 6.48 -27.88 5.47
CA SER A 387 6.49 -29.21 6.09
C SER A 387 7.77 -29.47 6.88
N ASN A 388 7.77 -30.53 7.69
CA ASN A 388 8.98 -31.01 8.36
C ASN A 388 9.89 -31.89 7.46
N PHE A 389 9.72 -31.87 6.13
CA PHE A 389 10.49 -32.71 5.20
C PHE A 389 12.01 -32.50 5.31
N VAL A 390 12.45 -31.25 5.47
CA VAL A 390 13.87 -30.90 5.59
C VAL A 390 14.46 -31.47 6.88
N GLU A 391 13.76 -31.32 8.00
CA GLU A 391 14.15 -31.85 9.30
C GLU A 391 14.22 -33.38 9.28
N LEU A 392 13.23 -34.04 8.68
CA LEU A 392 13.23 -35.49 8.53
C LEU A 392 14.32 -35.98 7.56
N SER A 393 14.69 -35.18 6.57
CA SER A 393 15.83 -35.46 5.69
C SER A 393 17.17 -35.38 6.46
N LEU A 394 17.31 -34.46 7.41
CA LEU A 394 18.46 -34.41 8.32
C LEU A 394 18.47 -35.62 9.27
N HIS A 395 17.31 -36.04 9.78
CA HIS A 395 17.18 -37.28 10.58
C HIS A 395 17.63 -38.51 9.80
N LYS A 396 17.28 -38.61 8.52
CA LYS A 396 17.72 -39.69 7.63
C LYS A 396 19.25 -39.74 7.49
N GLN A 397 19.91 -38.58 7.52
CA GLN A 397 21.37 -38.49 7.57
C GLN A 397 21.94 -38.69 8.99
N GLY A 398 21.13 -39.05 9.98
CA GLY A 398 21.55 -39.37 11.35
C GLY A 398 21.54 -38.18 12.32
N ARG A 399 21.01 -37.01 11.93
CA ARG A 399 21.02 -35.79 12.75
C ARG A 399 19.73 -35.70 13.57
N THR A 400 19.53 -36.72 14.40
CA THR A 400 18.28 -36.93 15.16
C THR A 400 18.03 -35.92 16.29
N GLN A 401 18.99 -35.04 16.56
CA GLN A 401 18.84 -33.92 17.50
C GLN A 401 17.98 -32.78 16.95
N VAL A 402 17.84 -32.68 15.62
CA VAL A 402 17.01 -31.66 14.96
C VAL A 402 15.55 -31.87 15.38
N LEU A 403 14.84 -30.79 15.69
CA LEU A 403 13.44 -30.87 16.10
C LEU A 403 12.56 -31.31 14.91
N PRO A 404 11.84 -32.45 14.99
CA PRO A 404 11.03 -32.96 13.88
C PRO A 404 9.65 -32.28 13.75
N TRP A 405 9.30 -31.38 14.66
CA TRP A 405 8.02 -30.66 14.75
C TRP A 405 6.78 -31.54 14.93
N THR A 406 7.01 -32.79 15.32
CA THR A 406 5.96 -33.77 15.58
C THR A 406 6.47 -34.80 16.59
N THR A 407 5.55 -35.56 17.17
CA THR A 407 5.88 -36.70 18.03
C THR A 407 5.85 -38.00 17.24
N LYS A 408 6.34 -39.09 17.85
CA LYS A 408 6.27 -40.41 17.22
C LYS A 408 4.82 -40.86 17.07
N ALA A 409 4.47 -41.31 15.87
CA ALA A 409 3.17 -41.88 15.53
C ALA A 409 3.30 -43.35 15.14
N LYS A 410 2.15 -44.05 15.08
CA LYS A 410 2.07 -45.42 14.60
C LYS A 410 2.04 -45.43 13.05
N CYS A 411 3.22 -45.31 12.45
CA CYS A 411 3.45 -45.37 11.00
C CYS A 411 4.76 -46.11 10.68
N GLU A 412 5.06 -46.32 9.40
CA GLU A 412 6.24 -47.04 8.94
C GLU A 412 7.56 -46.40 9.39
N HIS A 413 7.68 -45.07 9.27
CA HIS A 413 8.90 -44.33 9.60
C HIS A 413 8.93 -43.75 11.02
N GLY A 414 7.85 -43.95 11.78
CA GLY A 414 7.71 -43.53 13.18
C GLY A 414 7.51 -42.03 13.40
N LEU A 415 8.15 -41.14 12.64
CA LEU A 415 7.89 -39.71 12.63
C LEU A 415 7.13 -39.35 11.35
N PRO A 416 5.89 -38.83 11.43
CA PRO A 416 5.14 -38.49 10.23
C PRO A 416 5.61 -37.19 9.58
N VAL A 417 5.37 -37.06 8.27
CA VAL A 417 5.37 -35.74 7.63
C VAL A 417 4.14 -34.97 8.09
N VAL A 418 4.38 -33.78 8.61
CA VAL A 418 3.35 -32.80 9.01
C VAL A 418 3.63 -31.48 8.33
N THR A 419 2.60 -30.63 8.27
CA THR A 419 2.68 -29.27 7.75
C THR A 419 2.11 -28.30 8.78
N GLY A 420 2.43 -27.02 8.63
CA GLY A 420 2.05 -26.00 9.59
C GLY A 420 0.58 -25.61 9.52
N LEU A 421 -0.02 -25.30 10.68
CA LEU A 421 -1.37 -24.74 10.77
C LEU A 421 -1.37 -23.26 10.42
N PHE A 422 -2.18 -22.87 9.44
CA PHE A 422 -2.34 -21.46 9.03
C PHE A 422 -3.06 -20.65 10.10
N SER A 423 -2.44 -19.53 10.48
CA SER A 423 -2.76 -18.79 11.69
C SER A 423 -3.00 -17.30 11.42
N GLY A 424 -3.33 -16.54 12.46
CA GLY A 424 -3.57 -15.11 12.35
C GLY A 424 -2.31 -14.30 12.01
N THR A 425 -1.11 -14.83 12.25
CA THR A 425 0.17 -14.17 11.94
C THR A 425 0.50 -14.18 10.48
N ASP A 426 0.12 -15.24 9.78
CA ASP A 426 0.40 -15.40 8.35
C ASP A 426 -0.39 -14.34 7.54
N ILE A 427 -1.60 -14.01 8.01
CA ILE A 427 -2.41 -12.88 7.51
C ILE A 427 -1.71 -11.52 7.68
N LEU A 428 -0.90 -11.33 8.73
CA LEU A 428 -0.23 -10.05 9.00
C LEU A 428 0.86 -9.75 7.97
N GLY A 429 1.64 -10.76 7.59
CA GLY A 429 2.66 -10.64 6.54
C GLY A 429 2.04 -10.33 5.19
N SER A 430 1.01 -11.10 4.81
CA SER A 430 0.37 -10.99 3.49
C SER A 430 -0.43 -9.70 3.32
N LEU A 431 -1.06 -9.15 4.38
CA LEU A 431 -1.90 -7.95 4.29
C LEU A 431 -1.22 -6.66 4.73
N ALA A 432 -0.62 -6.61 5.91
CA ALA A 432 -0.25 -5.34 6.51
C ALA A 432 1.02 -4.74 5.92
N GLU A 433 1.96 -5.56 5.45
CA GLU A 433 3.13 -5.03 4.74
C GLU A 433 2.76 -4.43 3.37
N PRO A 434 2.04 -5.13 2.48
CA PRO A 434 1.67 -4.56 1.18
C PRO A 434 0.73 -3.38 1.32
N LEU A 435 -0.26 -3.45 2.23
CA LEU A 435 -1.19 -2.36 2.49
C LEU A 435 -0.48 -1.15 3.09
N GLY A 436 0.43 -1.39 4.05
CA GLY A 436 1.29 -0.36 4.65
C GLY A 436 2.18 0.32 3.61
N LYS A 437 2.92 -0.43 2.79
CA LYS A 437 3.76 0.11 1.70
C LYS A 437 2.95 0.86 0.63
N ALA A 438 1.73 0.40 0.34
CA ALA A 438 0.89 1.02 -0.68
C ALA A 438 0.23 2.32 -0.19
N LEU A 439 -0.12 2.40 1.09
CA LEU A 439 -0.66 3.61 1.72
C LEU A 439 0.44 4.60 2.16
N PHE A 440 1.62 4.10 2.51
CA PHE A 440 2.77 4.88 2.99
C PHE A 440 4.05 4.49 2.24
N PRO A 441 4.19 4.90 0.97
CA PRO A 441 5.39 4.57 0.22
C PRO A 441 6.59 5.36 0.76
N ASP A 442 7.77 4.70 0.87
CA ASP A 442 9.02 5.31 1.35
C ASP A 442 9.45 6.55 0.53
N LYS A 443 8.96 6.63 -0.71
CA LYS A 443 9.04 7.79 -1.57
C LYS A 443 7.64 8.09 -2.09
N TYR A 444 7.20 9.34 -1.94
CA TYR A 444 6.05 9.82 -2.69
C TYR A 444 6.27 9.53 -4.19
N PRO A 445 5.25 9.05 -4.91
CA PRO A 445 5.39 8.76 -6.33
C PRO A 445 5.90 10.01 -7.05
N ASP A 446 6.68 9.87 -8.12
CA ASP A 446 7.01 11.05 -8.92
C ASP A 446 5.74 11.73 -9.43
N PHE A 447 5.80 13.05 -9.61
CA PHE A 447 4.70 13.81 -10.19
C PHE A 447 4.23 13.12 -11.48
N LYS A 448 2.98 12.64 -11.47
CA LYS A 448 2.28 12.14 -12.66
C LYS A 448 1.15 13.10 -12.97
N GLU A 449 0.92 13.33 -14.27
CA GLU A 449 -0.10 14.24 -14.75
C GLU A 449 -1.46 13.94 -14.10
N ILE A 450 -2.06 14.96 -13.48
CA ILE A 450 -3.43 14.91 -13.02
C ILE A 450 -4.28 15.06 -14.28
N ALA A 451 -4.55 13.97 -14.98
CA ALA A 451 -5.57 13.92 -16.01
C ALA A 451 -6.94 13.68 -15.34
N PRO A 452 -8.04 14.22 -15.89
CA PRO A 452 -9.37 13.83 -15.46
C PRO A 452 -9.52 12.30 -15.40
N GLY A 453 -9.93 11.78 -14.24
CA GLY A 453 -10.12 10.35 -14.00
C GLY A 453 -8.86 9.58 -13.61
N TYR A 454 -7.66 10.18 -13.68
CA TYR A 454 -6.44 9.52 -13.18
C TYR A 454 -6.56 9.26 -11.67
N ARG A 455 -6.15 8.08 -11.21
CA ARG A 455 -6.05 7.73 -9.78
C ARG A 455 -4.73 7.03 -9.50
N SER A 456 -4.00 7.47 -8.47
CA SER A 456 -2.79 6.79 -8.02
C SER A 456 -3.11 5.42 -7.39
N PRO A 457 -2.16 4.47 -7.30
CA PRO A 457 -2.39 3.20 -6.59
C PRO A 457 -2.89 3.39 -5.15
N SER A 458 -2.29 4.34 -4.42
CA SER A 458 -2.70 4.68 -3.05
C SER A 458 -4.12 5.23 -2.98
N GLU A 459 -4.54 6.03 -3.98
CA GLU A 459 -5.92 6.53 -4.12
C GLU A 459 -6.93 5.43 -4.33
N LYS A 460 -6.60 4.48 -5.21
CA LYS A 460 -7.48 3.35 -5.50
C LYS A 460 -7.66 2.46 -4.27
N ILE A 461 -6.58 2.18 -3.54
CA ILE A 461 -6.65 1.42 -2.28
C ILE A 461 -7.47 2.20 -1.25
N LEU A 462 -7.27 3.51 -1.11
CA LEU A 462 -8.08 4.30 -0.18
C LEU A 462 -9.57 4.26 -0.54
N LEU A 463 -9.93 4.40 -1.82
CA LEU A 463 -11.33 4.28 -2.27
C LEU A 463 -11.95 2.95 -1.84
N ILE A 464 -11.20 1.86 -1.97
CA ILE A 464 -11.62 0.54 -1.53
C ILE A 464 -11.84 0.52 -0.01
N LEU A 465 -10.84 0.96 0.77
CA LEU A 465 -10.92 0.96 2.24
C LEU A 465 -12.06 1.84 2.77
N LEU A 466 -12.24 3.05 2.22
CA LEU A 466 -13.34 3.92 2.59
C LEU A 466 -14.70 3.33 2.18
N GLY A 467 -14.73 2.57 1.08
CA GLY A 467 -15.91 1.80 0.67
C GLY A 467 -16.24 0.64 1.61
N GLU A 468 -15.31 0.22 2.46
CA GLU A 468 -15.52 -0.82 3.46
C GLU A 468 -15.97 -0.26 4.83
N LEU A 469 -16.10 1.07 4.97
CA LEU A 469 -16.69 1.70 6.16
C LEU A 469 -18.22 1.60 6.17
N GLU A 470 -18.82 1.45 7.35
CA GLU A 470 -20.28 1.51 7.54
C GLU A 470 -20.85 2.87 7.11
N SER A 471 -20.19 3.95 7.52
CA SER A 471 -20.60 5.31 7.16
C SER A 471 -20.00 5.72 5.80
N PRO A 472 -20.83 6.12 4.81
CA PRO A 472 -20.34 6.55 3.51
C PRO A 472 -19.74 7.96 3.53
N MET A 473 -19.88 8.69 4.63
CA MET A 473 -19.48 10.11 4.76
C MET A 473 -18.06 10.38 4.23
N TRP A 474 -17.09 9.52 4.58
CA TRP A 474 -15.70 9.69 4.17
C TRP A 474 -15.45 9.31 2.72
N LEU A 475 -16.09 8.25 2.23
CA LEU A 475 -16.05 7.88 0.83
C LEU A 475 -16.64 9.00 -0.04
N ASP A 476 -17.76 9.57 0.38
CA ASP A 476 -18.43 10.67 -0.33
C ASP A 476 -17.57 11.94 -0.32
N ALA A 477 -17.01 12.32 0.83
CA ALA A 477 -16.08 13.43 0.92
C ALA A 477 -14.88 13.24 0.00
N PHE A 478 -14.32 12.04 -0.03
CA PHE A 478 -13.17 11.74 -0.88
C PHE A 478 -13.52 11.73 -2.38
N ASN A 479 -14.66 11.15 -2.77
CA ASN A 479 -15.14 11.21 -4.13
C ASN A 479 -15.42 12.64 -4.61
N LYS A 480 -15.97 13.50 -3.76
CA LYS A 480 -16.19 14.91 -4.07
C LYS A 480 -14.85 15.63 -4.33
N LEU A 481 -13.82 15.38 -3.52
CA LEU A 481 -12.48 15.92 -3.77
C LEU A 481 -11.91 15.43 -5.10
N LEU A 482 -12.03 14.14 -5.39
CA LEU A 482 -11.56 13.56 -6.64
C LEU A 482 -12.30 14.13 -7.86
N ALA A 483 -13.61 14.36 -7.75
CA ALA A 483 -14.41 15.00 -8.79
C ALA A 483 -14.03 16.48 -9.00
N LEU A 484 -13.73 17.19 -7.90
CA LEU A 484 -13.19 18.55 -7.94
C LEU A 484 -11.86 18.58 -8.71
N ARG A 485 -10.98 17.62 -8.42
CA ARG A 485 -9.71 17.44 -9.14
C ARG A 485 -9.89 17.17 -10.62
N ASP A 486 -10.82 16.29 -10.97
CA ASP A 486 -11.09 15.99 -12.38
C ASP A 486 -11.64 17.20 -13.13
N ARG A 487 -12.47 18.03 -12.47
CA ARG A 487 -13.03 19.26 -13.06
C ARG A 487 -11.95 20.31 -13.34
N PHE A 488 -10.96 20.44 -12.46
CA PHE A 488 -9.97 21.53 -12.51
C PHE A 488 -8.60 21.13 -13.05
N ALA A 489 -8.44 19.87 -13.50
CA ALA A 489 -7.21 19.35 -14.09
C ALA A 489 -6.66 20.21 -15.27
N ASP A 490 -7.53 20.92 -15.99
CA ASP A 490 -7.18 21.76 -17.14
C ASP A 490 -7.11 23.28 -16.85
N ASN A 491 -7.24 23.72 -15.60
CA ASN A 491 -7.26 25.14 -15.22
C ASN A 491 -5.93 25.85 -15.60
N PRO A 492 -5.95 26.93 -16.42
CA PRO A 492 -4.74 27.64 -16.84
C PRO A 492 -3.93 28.28 -15.69
N LEU A 493 -4.58 28.84 -14.66
CA LEU A 493 -3.90 29.43 -13.50
C LEU A 493 -3.24 28.33 -12.64
N PHE A 494 -3.88 27.17 -12.54
CA PHE A 494 -3.34 25.99 -11.86
C PHE A 494 -2.03 25.47 -12.49
N ARG A 495 -1.80 25.69 -13.78
CA ARG A 495 -0.56 25.26 -14.46
C ARG A 495 0.70 25.91 -13.87
N PHE A 496 0.59 27.13 -13.33
CA PHE A 496 1.71 27.84 -12.71
C PHE A 496 2.09 27.30 -11.31
N VAL A 497 1.16 26.65 -10.61
CA VAL A 497 1.36 26.10 -9.24
C VAL A 497 1.35 24.57 -9.17
N ARG A 498 1.24 23.90 -10.34
CA ARG A 498 0.91 22.46 -10.48
C ARG A 498 1.77 21.52 -9.62
N ARG A 499 3.07 21.82 -9.46
CA ARG A 499 4.01 20.98 -8.69
C ARG A 499 3.76 21.05 -7.17
N VAL A 500 3.47 22.24 -6.63
CA VAL A 500 3.19 22.47 -5.21
C VAL A 500 1.76 22.04 -4.87
N ALA A 501 0.81 22.31 -5.77
CA ALA A 501 -0.58 21.91 -5.59
C ALA A 501 -0.77 20.39 -5.69
N TRP A 502 -0.04 19.68 -6.55
CA TRP A 502 -0.05 18.21 -6.61
C TRP A 502 0.35 17.59 -5.27
N THR A 503 1.39 18.09 -4.60
CA THR A 503 1.77 17.60 -3.27
C THR A 503 0.71 17.87 -2.19
N LEU A 504 -0.08 18.94 -2.32
CA LEU A 504 -1.11 19.31 -1.35
C LEU A 504 -2.42 18.56 -1.53
N LEU A 505 -2.83 18.40 -2.79
CA LEU A 505 -4.05 17.72 -3.21
C LEU A 505 -3.87 16.20 -3.32
N LEU A 506 -2.67 15.68 -3.04
CA LEU A 506 -2.49 14.27 -2.78
C LEU A 506 -3.41 13.91 -1.60
N PRO A 507 -4.37 12.99 -1.78
CA PRO A 507 -5.23 12.48 -0.73
C PRO A 507 -4.51 12.12 0.55
N LEU A 508 -3.23 11.77 0.46
CA LEU A 508 -2.37 11.38 1.57
C LEU A 508 -2.38 12.40 2.72
N ASN A 509 -2.57 13.69 2.46
CA ASN A 509 -2.74 14.67 3.53
C ASN A 509 -4.12 14.54 4.22
N LEU A 510 -5.21 14.38 3.48
CA LEU A 510 -6.55 14.15 4.05
C LEU A 510 -6.68 12.76 4.74
N ILE A 511 -6.01 11.75 4.18
CA ILE A 511 -5.79 10.42 4.77
C ILE A 511 -5.01 10.55 6.09
N ARG A 512 -4.00 11.41 6.17
CA ARG A 512 -3.22 11.64 7.41
C ARG A 512 -4.10 12.23 8.52
N TYR A 513 -5.09 13.04 8.17
CA TYR A 513 -5.96 13.70 9.15
C TYR A 513 -7.13 12.82 9.63
N TYR A 514 -7.80 12.10 8.72
CA TYR A 514 -9.01 11.31 9.05
C TYR A 514 -8.80 9.80 8.99
N GLY A 515 -7.75 9.36 8.31
CA GLY A 515 -7.26 7.99 8.39
C GLY A 515 -6.66 7.69 9.75
N ARG A 516 -6.37 8.65 10.64
CA ARG A 516 -5.85 8.34 11.99
C ARG A 516 -6.74 7.35 12.73
N ASP A 517 -8.06 7.52 12.74
CA ASP A 517 -8.97 6.55 13.37
C ASP A 517 -9.01 5.22 12.59
N LEU A 518 -9.04 5.28 11.25
CA LEU A 518 -8.96 4.11 10.35
C LEU A 518 -7.69 3.28 10.61
N PHE A 519 -6.54 3.94 10.68
CA PHE A 519 -5.21 3.38 10.86
C PHE A 519 -5.00 2.96 12.30
N GLN A 520 -5.46 3.73 13.29
CA GLN A 520 -5.40 3.32 14.68
C GLN A 520 -6.22 2.04 14.89
N LYS A 521 -7.42 1.95 14.31
CA LYS A 521 -8.23 0.72 14.32
C LYS A 521 -7.51 -0.42 13.60
N LEU A 522 -6.92 -0.18 12.43
CA LEU A 522 -6.14 -1.18 11.70
C LEU A 522 -4.91 -1.64 12.50
N PHE A 523 -4.14 -0.72 13.09
CA PHE A 523 -2.95 -1.03 13.90
C PHE A 523 -3.31 -1.75 15.19
N GLN A 524 -4.39 -1.35 15.86
CA GLN A 524 -4.89 -2.04 17.05
C GLN A 524 -5.32 -3.46 16.69
N TRP A 525 -6.08 -3.61 15.61
CA TRP A 525 -6.48 -4.91 15.08
C TRP A 525 -5.26 -5.80 14.73
N LEU A 526 -4.22 -5.23 14.08
CA LEU A 526 -2.96 -5.93 13.80
C LEU A 526 -2.26 -6.36 15.10
N GLY A 527 -2.17 -5.47 16.08
CA GLY A 527 -1.53 -5.73 17.38
C GLY A 527 -2.23 -6.83 18.18
N ASP A 528 -3.56 -6.84 18.20
CA ASP A 528 -4.36 -7.85 18.89
C ASP A 528 -4.17 -9.26 18.30
N ARG A 529 -3.98 -9.36 16.97
CA ARG A 529 -3.67 -10.63 16.31
C ARG A 529 -2.24 -11.11 16.60
N VAL A 530 -1.25 -10.22 16.62
CA VAL A 530 0.13 -10.59 17.04
C VAL A 530 0.15 -11.15 18.46
N GLY A 531 -0.57 -10.52 19.40
CA GLY A 531 -0.60 -10.96 20.80
C GLY A 531 -1.15 -12.38 20.98
N LYS A 532 -2.16 -12.76 20.20
CA LYS A 532 -2.74 -14.12 20.23
C LYS A 532 -1.77 -15.18 19.71
N GLU A 533 -0.95 -14.86 18.73
CA GLU A 533 -0.01 -15.82 18.12
C GLU A 533 1.24 -16.03 18.97
N GLN A 534 1.73 -15.00 19.66
CA GLN A 534 2.81 -15.16 20.65
C GLN A 534 2.44 -16.15 21.76
N ALA A 535 1.16 -16.23 22.15
CA ALA A 535 0.67 -17.21 23.12
C ALA A 535 0.66 -18.66 22.59
N ARG A 536 0.58 -18.88 21.27
CA ARG A 536 0.60 -20.24 20.69
C ARG A 536 2.00 -20.86 20.68
N TRP A 537 3.05 -20.05 20.65
CA TRP A 537 4.45 -20.47 20.81
C TRP A 537 4.81 -20.99 22.21
N ASP A 538 3.88 -21.01 23.17
CA ASP A 538 4.10 -21.61 24.49
C ASP A 538 3.88 -23.13 24.51
N ARG A 539 3.28 -23.71 23.45
CA ARG A 539 3.11 -25.16 23.30
C ARG A 539 4.13 -25.73 22.33
N ASN A 540 4.70 -26.89 22.67
CA ASN A 540 5.82 -27.50 21.93
C ASN A 540 5.38 -28.80 21.23
N PRO A 541 5.17 -28.79 19.89
CA PRO A 541 4.71 -29.95 19.11
C PRO A 541 5.75 -31.09 19.03
N ASN A 542 6.98 -30.86 19.47
CA ASN A 542 8.03 -31.90 19.50
C ASN A 542 7.89 -32.86 20.69
N ILE A 543 7.10 -32.50 21.70
CA ILE A 543 6.90 -33.30 22.92
C ILE A 543 5.42 -33.52 23.26
N ASP A 544 4.53 -32.68 22.75
CA ASP A 544 3.09 -32.78 22.97
C ASP A 544 2.41 -33.27 21.68
N ALA A 545 1.79 -34.45 21.76
CA ALA A 545 1.14 -35.09 20.61
C ALA A 545 -0.21 -34.45 20.23
N ASP A 546 -0.80 -33.66 21.14
CA ASP A 546 -2.08 -32.98 20.93
C ASP A 546 -1.88 -31.56 20.37
N VAL A 547 -0.64 -31.17 20.08
CA VAL A 547 -0.27 -29.85 19.58
C VAL A 547 0.27 -29.98 18.16
N ASP A 548 -0.44 -29.37 17.21
CA ASP A 548 0.06 -29.19 15.85
C ASP A 548 1.06 -28.03 15.78
N ALA A 549 2.08 -28.18 14.95
CA ALA A 549 2.97 -27.08 14.61
C ALA A 549 2.21 -26.02 13.80
N THR A 550 2.47 -24.75 14.09
CA THR A 550 1.94 -23.62 13.30
C THR A 550 2.74 -23.41 12.03
N HIS A 551 2.15 -22.74 11.05
CA HIS A 551 2.82 -22.35 9.80
C HIS A 551 4.11 -21.57 10.10
N SER A 552 4.02 -20.51 10.90
CA SER A 552 5.18 -19.70 11.28
C SER A 552 6.25 -20.45 12.11
N GLN A 553 5.92 -21.59 12.73
CA GLN A 553 6.89 -22.46 13.41
C GLN A 553 7.69 -23.31 12.42
N LEU A 554 7.03 -23.80 11.38
CA LEU A 554 7.63 -24.70 10.37
C LEU A 554 8.25 -23.95 9.20
N SER A 555 7.83 -22.71 8.96
CA SER A 555 8.19 -21.90 7.79
C SER A 555 9.70 -21.70 7.67
N LYS A 556 10.23 -21.99 6.48
CA LYS A 556 11.63 -21.74 6.09
C LYS A 556 11.71 -20.71 4.96
N ASP A 557 10.88 -19.67 5.00
CA ASP A 557 10.72 -18.69 3.90
C ASP A 557 11.64 -17.47 3.99
N HIS A 558 12.31 -17.26 5.12
CA HIS A 558 13.21 -16.12 5.32
C HIS A 558 14.62 -16.59 5.63
N ASP A 559 15.62 -15.90 5.10
CA ASP A 559 17.06 -16.16 5.27
C ASP A 559 17.56 -16.19 6.73
N SER A 560 16.75 -15.73 7.67
CA SER A 560 17.04 -15.81 9.10
C SER A 560 16.73 -17.18 9.70
N HIS A 561 15.93 -18.00 9.01
CA HIS A 561 15.70 -19.38 9.41
C HIS A 561 16.92 -20.24 9.04
N PRO A 562 17.52 -21.00 9.96
CA PRO A 562 18.77 -21.72 9.66
C PRO A 562 18.64 -22.74 8.53
N LEU A 563 17.45 -23.31 8.31
CA LEU A 563 17.21 -24.28 7.21
C LEU A 563 16.71 -23.63 5.90
N PHE A 564 16.68 -22.30 5.80
CA PHE A 564 16.18 -21.57 4.63
C PHE A 564 16.88 -22.01 3.33
N GLU A 565 18.22 -22.04 3.34
CA GLU A 565 19.00 -22.37 2.15
C GLU A 565 18.72 -23.81 1.67
N LEU A 566 18.70 -24.77 2.60
CA LEU A 566 18.44 -26.17 2.28
C LEU A 566 17.02 -26.39 1.74
N ALA A 567 16.01 -25.75 2.35
CA ALA A 567 14.63 -25.79 1.86
C ALA A 567 14.53 -25.21 0.44
N THR A 568 15.17 -24.05 0.22
CA THR A 568 15.23 -23.37 -1.07
C THR A 568 15.89 -24.24 -2.14
N ASP A 569 17.00 -24.90 -1.81
CA ASP A 569 17.71 -25.76 -2.77
C ASP A 569 16.92 -27.03 -3.12
N MET A 570 16.17 -27.59 -2.18
CA MET A 570 15.23 -28.69 -2.44
C MET A 570 14.09 -28.24 -3.36
N ALA A 571 13.48 -27.09 -3.09
CA ALA A 571 12.44 -26.51 -3.93
C ALA A 571 12.96 -26.22 -5.34
N ARG A 572 14.11 -25.54 -5.47
CA ARG A 572 14.79 -25.29 -6.75
C ARG A 572 15.04 -26.57 -7.53
N HIS A 573 15.49 -27.64 -6.85
CA HIS A 573 15.71 -28.93 -7.50
C HIS A 573 14.39 -29.47 -8.07
N ALA A 574 13.33 -29.53 -7.27
CA ALA A 574 12.03 -30.06 -7.69
C ALA A 574 11.42 -29.25 -8.83
N VAL A 575 11.35 -27.92 -8.68
CA VAL A 575 10.87 -26.97 -9.69
C VAL A 575 11.67 -27.11 -10.99
N LYS A 576 13.00 -27.26 -10.92
CA LYS A 576 13.84 -27.45 -12.11
C LYS A 576 13.49 -28.73 -12.87
N GLN A 577 13.27 -29.85 -12.18
CA GLN A 577 12.94 -31.11 -12.83
C GLN A 577 11.53 -31.05 -13.44
N VAL A 578 10.54 -30.59 -12.68
CA VAL A 578 9.16 -30.48 -13.16
C VAL A 578 9.05 -29.47 -14.30
N GLY A 579 9.71 -28.31 -14.17
CA GLY A 579 9.80 -27.28 -15.21
C GLY A 579 10.42 -27.78 -16.51
N LYS A 580 11.50 -28.58 -16.44
CA LYS A 580 12.11 -29.21 -17.63
C LYS A 580 11.15 -30.11 -18.38
N GLU A 581 10.46 -30.98 -17.67
CA GLU A 581 9.53 -31.90 -18.31
C GLU A 581 8.27 -31.18 -18.82
N MET A 582 7.79 -30.15 -18.13
CA MET A 582 6.71 -29.30 -18.65
C MET A 582 7.12 -28.54 -19.92
N PHE A 583 8.34 -28.00 -19.94
CA PHE A 583 8.90 -27.32 -21.11
C PHE A 583 8.98 -28.25 -22.33
N LYS A 584 9.50 -29.46 -22.13
CA LYS A 584 9.51 -30.52 -23.16
C LYS A 584 8.11 -30.88 -23.65
N PHE A 585 7.16 -31.02 -22.72
CA PHE A 585 5.77 -31.33 -23.05
C PHE A 585 5.15 -30.25 -23.93
N TRP A 586 5.28 -28.97 -23.54
CA TRP A 586 4.76 -27.86 -24.33
C TRP A 586 5.45 -27.68 -25.69
N ASN A 587 6.70 -28.13 -25.84
CA ASN A 587 7.41 -28.16 -27.12
C ASN A 587 7.13 -29.42 -27.95
N GLY A 588 6.30 -30.36 -27.46
CA GLY A 588 5.97 -31.60 -28.15
C GLY A 588 7.09 -32.65 -28.16
N GLU A 589 8.08 -32.53 -27.27
CA GLU A 589 9.19 -33.48 -27.14
C GLU A 589 8.78 -34.75 -26.36
N ILE A 590 7.76 -34.64 -25.49
CA ILE A 590 7.18 -35.75 -24.73
C ILE A 590 5.65 -35.72 -24.81
N GLU A 591 5.01 -36.89 -24.62
CA GLU A 591 3.56 -37.06 -24.81
C GLU A 591 2.72 -36.71 -23.57
N TYR A 592 3.30 -36.85 -22.36
CA TYR A 592 2.55 -36.71 -21.11
C TYR A 592 3.15 -35.58 -20.25
N PRO A 593 2.31 -34.78 -19.57
CA PRO A 593 2.77 -33.73 -18.66
C PRO A 593 3.39 -34.32 -17.37
N PRO A 594 4.21 -33.55 -16.63
CA PRO A 594 5.00 -34.05 -15.50
C PRO A 594 4.20 -34.24 -14.19
N VAL A 595 2.96 -34.71 -14.29
CA VAL A 595 2.04 -34.88 -13.16
C VAL A 595 2.59 -35.88 -12.14
N GLN A 596 3.08 -37.03 -12.61
CA GLN A 596 3.64 -38.05 -11.72
C GLN A 596 4.98 -37.60 -11.12
N LEU A 597 5.83 -36.93 -11.91
CA LEU A 597 7.11 -36.42 -11.42
C LEU A 597 6.90 -35.41 -10.28
N ALA A 598 5.95 -34.48 -10.42
CA ALA A 598 5.61 -33.54 -9.35
C ALA A 598 5.06 -34.25 -8.10
N HIS A 599 4.18 -35.24 -8.29
CA HIS A 599 3.66 -36.06 -7.19
C HIS A 599 4.79 -36.75 -6.40
N ASP A 600 5.80 -37.29 -7.09
CA ASP A 600 6.88 -38.07 -6.46
C ASP A 600 7.81 -37.23 -5.57
N PHE A 601 7.77 -35.89 -5.70
CA PHE A 601 8.47 -34.99 -4.78
C PHE A 601 7.75 -34.82 -3.44
N ILE A 602 6.42 -34.94 -3.39
CA ILE A 602 5.63 -34.83 -2.16
C ILE A 602 5.52 -36.22 -1.52
N CYS A 603 6.57 -36.60 -0.79
CA CYS A 603 6.68 -37.90 -0.13
C CYS A 603 7.43 -37.80 1.21
N HIS A 604 7.40 -38.85 2.03
CA HIS A 604 8.27 -38.92 3.21
C HIS A 604 9.75 -39.10 2.79
N PRO A 605 10.73 -38.40 3.41
CA PRO A 605 12.11 -38.41 2.92
C PRO A 605 12.82 -39.77 3.02
N PHE A 606 12.33 -40.69 3.86
CA PHE A 606 12.84 -42.07 3.90
C PHE A 606 12.39 -42.91 2.70
N ASP A 607 11.39 -42.47 1.93
CA ASP A 607 10.89 -43.14 0.73
C ASP A 607 11.51 -42.60 -0.58
N SER A 608 12.41 -41.63 -0.47
CA SER A 608 13.09 -40.99 -1.60
C SER A 608 14.58 -40.84 -1.34
N CYS A 609 15.40 -40.59 -2.36
CA CYS A 609 16.85 -40.39 -2.22
C CYS A 609 17.41 -39.20 -3.01
N TRP A 610 16.57 -38.48 -3.77
CA TRP A 610 16.99 -37.37 -4.62
C TRP A 610 17.61 -36.21 -3.81
N GLN A 611 17.13 -36.02 -2.58
CA GLN A 611 17.52 -34.98 -1.64
C GLN A 611 18.79 -35.31 -0.86
N ASP A 612 19.19 -36.59 -0.75
CA ASP A 612 20.27 -37.03 0.13
C ASP A 612 21.59 -36.31 -0.16
N LYS A 613 21.89 -36.10 -1.44
CA LYS A 613 23.09 -35.38 -1.86
C LYS A 613 23.06 -33.91 -1.43
N LEU A 614 21.92 -33.23 -1.58
CA LEU A 614 21.74 -31.83 -1.18
C LEU A 614 21.98 -31.67 0.32
N VAL A 615 21.39 -32.56 1.13
CA VAL A 615 21.55 -32.55 2.58
C VAL A 615 23.02 -32.77 2.97
N VAL A 616 23.69 -33.75 2.37
CA VAL A 616 25.11 -34.04 2.66
C VAL A 616 26.02 -32.90 2.25
N GLU A 617 25.73 -32.21 1.14
CA GLU A 617 26.50 -31.06 0.69
C GLU A 617 26.29 -29.86 1.62
N TRP A 618 25.04 -29.53 1.95
CA TRP A 618 24.69 -28.45 2.87
C TRP A 618 25.32 -28.65 4.26
N LEU A 619 25.31 -29.87 4.79
CA LEU A 619 25.90 -30.20 6.09
C LEU A 619 27.41 -29.92 6.19
N LYS A 620 28.16 -29.85 5.08
CA LYS A 620 29.60 -29.57 5.10
C LYS A 620 29.91 -28.15 5.58
N GLU A 621 29.00 -27.21 5.33
CA GLU A 621 29.21 -25.78 5.58
C GLU A 621 28.33 -25.28 6.74
N HIS A 622 27.24 -26.00 7.06
CA HIS A 622 26.18 -25.54 7.96
C HIS A 622 26.01 -26.38 9.24
N GLU A 623 27.01 -27.18 9.64
CA GLU A 623 26.90 -28.05 10.83
C GLU A 623 26.59 -27.28 12.14
N LYS A 624 27.04 -26.02 12.23
CA LYS A 624 26.77 -25.15 13.39
C LYS A 624 25.29 -24.73 13.49
N GLU A 625 24.59 -24.68 12.37
CA GLU A 625 23.18 -24.28 12.34
C GLU A 625 22.27 -25.33 12.98
N LEU A 626 22.74 -26.58 13.07
CA LEU A 626 22.07 -27.68 13.76
C LEU A 626 21.80 -27.36 15.23
N GLU A 627 22.67 -26.60 15.90
CA GLU A 627 22.45 -26.19 17.31
C GLU A 627 21.19 -25.35 17.46
N SER A 628 20.92 -24.46 16.50
CA SER A 628 19.75 -23.56 16.53
C SER A 628 18.45 -24.32 16.29
N VAL A 629 18.45 -25.29 15.37
CA VAL A 629 17.26 -26.08 15.02
C VAL A 629 17.01 -27.28 15.94
N SER A 630 17.91 -27.53 16.89
CA SER A 630 17.75 -28.55 17.93
C SER A 630 17.08 -28.02 19.20
N ALA A 631 16.88 -26.70 19.30
CA ALA A 631 16.38 -26.03 20.50
C ALA A 631 15.15 -25.18 20.20
N PHE A 632 14.01 -25.52 20.83
CA PHE A 632 12.73 -24.87 20.56
C PHE A 632 12.75 -23.38 20.93
N ASP A 633 13.39 -23.03 22.04
CA ASP A 633 13.54 -21.64 22.49
C ASP A 633 14.38 -20.79 21.52
N SER A 634 15.34 -21.39 20.83
CA SER A 634 16.15 -20.69 19.81
C SER A 634 15.28 -20.28 18.62
N LEU A 635 14.48 -21.20 18.10
CA LEU A 635 13.56 -20.95 16.98
C LEU A 635 12.45 -19.96 17.37
N LYS A 636 11.91 -20.08 18.58
CA LYS A 636 10.95 -19.11 19.13
C LYS A 636 11.52 -17.70 19.18
N LYS A 637 12.80 -17.54 19.57
CA LYS A 637 13.47 -16.24 19.62
C LYS A 637 13.68 -15.63 18.23
N ILE A 638 14.01 -16.45 17.22
CA ILE A 638 14.14 -16.00 15.83
C ILE A 638 12.79 -15.46 15.33
N SER A 639 11.70 -16.22 15.48
CA SER A 639 10.36 -15.79 15.08
C SER A 639 9.90 -14.53 15.82
N ALA A 640 10.10 -14.46 17.13
CA ALA A 640 9.76 -13.27 17.92
C ALA A 640 10.53 -12.01 17.45
N THR A 641 11.78 -12.17 17.02
CA THR A 641 12.59 -11.06 16.50
C THR A 641 12.04 -10.55 15.17
N GLN A 642 11.62 -11.45 14.27
CA GLN A 642 11.01 -11.07 12.99
C GLN A 642 9.71 -10.28 13.20
N ILE A 643 8.84 -10.76 14.10
CA ILE A 643 7.60 -10.08 14.46
C ILE A 643 7.89 -8.68 15.05
N ASP A 644 8.89 -8.54 15.92
CA ASP A 644 9.28 -7.25 16.49
C ASP A 644 9.82 -6.28 15.43
N VAL A 645 10.63 -6.76 14.48
CA VAL A 645 11.11 -5.96 13.34
C VAL A 645 9.94 -5.48 12.48
N PHE A 646 8.99 -6.36 12.18
CA PHE A 646 7.78 -6.03 11.43
C PHE A 646 6.93 -4.96 12.15
N LEU A 647 6.66 -5.17 13.45
CA LEU A 647 5.93 -4.20 14.27
C LEU A 647 6.64 -2.84 14.37
N LYS A 648 7.97 -2.83 14.45
CA LYS A 648 8.76 -1.58 14.44
C LYS A 648 8.66 -0.85 13.12
N ARG A 649 8.70 -1.56 11.98
CA ARG A 649 8.48 -0.96 10.66
C ARG A 649 7.09 -0.34 10.56
N LEU A 650 6.05 -1.06 10.99
CA LEU A 650 4.68 -0.55 11.04
C LEU A 650 4.53 0.70 11.92
N LYS A 651 5.12 0.71 13.13
CA LYS A 651 5.13 1.89 14.00
C LYS A 651 5.89 3.07 13.41
N ALA A 652 6.97 2.82 12.67
CA ALA A 652 7.70 3.89 11.99
C ALA A 652 6.87 4.56 10.88
N LEU A 653 5.97 3.82 10.23
CA LEU A 653 4.99 4.39 9.28
C LEU A 653 3.99 5.32 9.97
N ASP A 654 3.60 5.00 11.21
CA ASP A 654 2.76 5.86 12.05
C ASP A 654 3.52 7.13 12.50
N ILE A 655 4.76 7.02 12.97
CA ILE A 655 5.57 8.15 13.48
C ILE A 655 6.01 9.13 12.38
N ASN A 656 6.30 8.64 11.17
CA ASN A 656 6.60 9.52 10.03
C ASN A 656 5.37 10.29 9.54
N SER A 657 4.16 9.87 9.93
CA SER A 657 2.92 10.63 9.70
C SER A 657 2.76 11.81 10.67
N THR A 658 3.38 11.76 11.86
CA THR A 658 3.20 12.75 12.93
C THR A 658 4.27 13.85 13.00
N HIS A 659 5.47 13.67 12.42
CA HIS A 659 6.62 14.56 12.68
C HIS A 659 7.17 15.38 11.50
N ARG A 660 6.44 15.48 10.39
CA ARG A 660 6.67 16.55 9.40
C ARG A 660 5.40 17.39 9.33
N ALA A 661 5.24 18.22 10.36
CA ALA A 661 4.43 19.42 10.28
C ALA A 661 5.14 20.40 9.33
#